data_AF-A0A661PKM2-F1
#
_entry.id   AF-A0A661PKM2-F1
#
_cell.length_a   1.000
_cell.length_b   1.000
_cell.length_c   1.000
_cell.angle_alpha   90.00
_cell.angle_beta   90.00
_cell.angle_gamma   90.00
#
_symmetry.space_group_name_H-M   'P 1'
#
loop_
_entity.id
_entity.type
_entity.pdbx_description
1 polymer ?
#
loop_
_entity_poly.entity_id
_entity_poly.type
_entity_poly.pdbx_seq_one_letter_code
_entity_poly.pdbx_strand_id
1 'polypeptide(L)'
;ETLAKIIARAGKYVQTSAKYGASRKGGMVVMNARVATEPIRNCSDVSKMETLAVFNDKYLLDNSLLGFIKGVKPGGYLVVNTIKSEIELARQATPEVQELLAKAAFNLVLLDATGASLAQLKRNLPGTPILGAINRIVELLPVKEFNEAFRSELATKFSGPKAGLVDINMELLEVPYELIPAKVSSIKTDVATDEISGRPAVVEPVVKKIYYDPPLTRGYHRDDENATLTFPSVLGDKYRPLFIEKVLEPLQKGEEIPWDQFYNIVPARTSEYNDASLIGTALPVFNAAKCIACGLCIAACPDNALRVTVVHDREFEALAEMEKKLFRPLDLSKFTGYGDAVFKESYLNINVMSQYCKGCGACVEVCKTKAFSLVDKESVKVEAEERFLKPEIYDHDVSPTVAPYVKDSRYLQQLMLLYSGQKFLPGGHSLCPGCGEGIIENLVFAAAEMVRRNPRLIADFYRSIPALMTREQGRGLQHMIDHGFNIYTVNATGCAQVSCLGNPYNARVYPTGHYGFGTASAAGLGARVSLFNAFRNFYLDKLTKVLVFGGDGSFYDIGNQGLNFALGEDQDVTWIIYNNEAYMNTGFQKSGASRFGSNRTTSPYGMELQGKDDFHREIVGQAMVIPGVYVARLSLSNPMHAMRILTEAIAYKGPSLIEFFSPCPTGQGMATDDLPITLSKMMVDSRAWTVFTRKPYARIDLTGNPDPEEIYPKARKVKGKEIKSTTFRDVVSLLGQFTGDEKTIDEIVKVNERQNLYLWCLNQYRAGIRQDMPDADEIERLISQR
;
A
#
# COMPACT_ATOMS: atom_id res chain seq x y z
N GLU A 1 -14.84 -1.09 -24.65
CA GLU A 1 -14.71 -2.20 -25.62
C GLU A 1 -16.06 -2.75 -26.09
N THR A 2 -16.91 -3.35 -25.23
CA THR A 2 -18.21 -3.92 -25.65
C THR A 2 -19.07 -2.93 -26.45
N LEU A 3 -19.22 -1.69 -25.96
CA LEU A 3 -19.91 -0.62 -26.69
C LEU A 3 -19.30 -0.37 -28.07
N ALA A 4 -17.97 -0.31 -28.18
CA ALA A 4 -17.30 -0.07 -29.45
C ALA A 4 -17.61 -1.17 -30.48
N LYS A 5 -17.63 -2.43 -30.05
CA LYS A 5 -18.00 -3.55 -30.94
C LYS A 5 -19.46 -3.48 -31.40
N ILE A 6 -20.37 -3.08 -30.51
CA ILE A 6 -21.80 -2.91 -30.84
C ILE A 6 -21.99 -1.81 -31.88
N ILE A 7 -21.40 -0.64 -31.66
CA ILE A 7 -21.50 0.51 -32.57
C ILE A 7 -20.85 0.21 -33.92
N ALA A 8 -19.69 -0.45 -33.93
CA ALA A 8 -19.00 -0.81 -35.16
C ALA A 8 -19.81 -1.80 -36.02
N ARG A 9 -20.54 -2.73 -35.40
CA ARG A 9 -21.44 -3.65 -36.12
C ARG A 9 -22.59 -2.93 -36.83
N ALA A 10 -23.03 -1.81 -36.29
CA ALA A 10 -24.06 -0.95 -36.90
C ALA A 10 -23.49 0.01 -37.98
N GLY A 11 -22.25 -0.20 -38.43
CA GLY A 11 -21.63 0.60 -39.50
C GLY A 11 -21.24 2.02 -39.10
N LYS A 12 -21.26 2.36 -37.81
CA LYS A 12 -20.82 3.66 -37.29
C LYS A 12 -19.36 3.61 -36.86
N TYR A 13 -18.68 4.75 -36.94
CA TYR A 13 -17.34 4.92 -36.41
C TYR A 13 -17.41 5.16 -34.90
N VAL A 14 -16.51 4.51 -34.17
CA VAL A 14 -16.40 4.66 -32.72
C VAL A 14 -14.95 4.78 -32.31
N GLN A 15 -14.68 5.69 -31.38
CA GLN A 15 -13.38 5.86 -30.75
C GLN A 15 -13.60 5.81 -29.24
N THR A 16 -12.78 5.01 -28.55
CA THR A 16 -12.76 5.00 -27.09
C THR A 16 -11.34 5.19 -26.59
N SER A 17 -11.15 6.04 -25.58
CA SER A 17 -9.89 6.14 -24.84
C SER A 17 -10.18 6.11 -23.35
N ALA A 18 -9.23 5.56 -22.60
CA ALA A 18 -9.33 5.46 -21.15
C ALA A 18 -8.18 6.23 -20.52
N LYS A 19 -8.51 7.09 -19.56
CA LYS A 19 -7.55 7.79 -18.72
C LYS A 19 -7.59 7.19 -17.33
N TYR A 20 -6.47 6.59 -16.96
CA TYR A 20 -6.25 5.99 -15.65
C TYR A 20 -5.39 6.93 -14.81
N GLY A 21 -5.67 7.03 -13.51
CA GLY A 21 -4.76 7.64 -12.55
C GLY A 21 -3.60 6.71 -12.17
N ALA A 22 -2.70 7.21 -11.32
CA ALA A 22 -1.61 6.40 -10.76
C ALA A 22 -2.10 5.30 -9.79
N SER A 23 -3.30 5.48 -9.22
CA SER A 23 -3.90 4.52 -8.28
C SER A 23 -4.24 3.19 -8.94
N ARG A 24 -3.69 2.11 -8.40
CA ARG A 24 -3.84 0.76 -8.96
C ARG A 24 -5.22 0.15 -8.69
N LYS A 25 -5.88 0.55 -7.60
CA LYS A 25 -7.25 0.15 -7.26
C LYS A 25 -8.00 1.34 -6.65
N GLY A 26 -9.28 1.49 -7.02
CA GLY A 26 -10.19 2.49 -6.46
C GLY A 26 -9.93 3.94 -6.90
N GLY A 27 -8.97 4.18 -7.78
CA GLY A 27 -8.83 5.49 -8.44
C GLY A 27 -9.92 5.73 -9.47
N MET A 28 -10.20 7.01 -9.73
CA MET A 28 -11.11 7.42 -10.81
C MET A 28 -10.56 6.96 -12.17
N VAL A 29 -11.45 6.43 -12.99
CA VAL A 29 -11.17 6.06 -14.38
C VAL A 29 -12.09 6.87 -15.27
N VAL A 30 -11.53 7.66 -16.18
CA VAL A 30 -12.30 8.47 -17.13
C VAL A 30 -12.30 7.75 -18.47
N MET A 31 -13.49 7.42 -18.96
CA MET A 31 -13.68 6.74 -20.24
C MET A 31 -14.25 7.73 -21.24
N ASN A 32 -13.45 8.10 -22.24
CA ASN A 32 -13.91 8.90 -23.36
C ASN A 32 -14.48 7.99 -24.44
N ALA A 33 -15.63 8.36 -24.98
CA ALA A 33 -16.22 7.70 -26.15
C ALA A 33 -16.72 8.73 -27.15
N ARG A 34 -16.48 8.48 -28.44
CA ARG A 34 -17.06 9.23 -29.56
C ARG A 34 -17.71 8.25 -30.51
N VAL A 35 -18.91 8.58 -30.97
CA VAL A 35 -19.65 7.83 -31.99
C VAL A 35 -19.99 8.80 -33.11
N ALA A 36 -19.73 8.40 -34.35
CA ALA A 36 -19.98 9.23 -35.52
C ALA A 36 -20.37 8.39 -36.73
N THR A 37 -21.06 8.99 -37.70
CA THR A 37 -21.33 8.39 -39.01
C THR A 37 -20.15 8.53 -39.97
N GLU A 38 -19.21 9.42 -39.66
CA GLU A 38 -17.99 9.68 -40.44
C GLU A 38 -16.73 9.28 -39.65
N PRO A 39 -15.59 9.02 -40.33
CA PRO A 39 -14.34 8.67 -39.69
C PRO A 39 -13.90 9.68 -38.61
N ILE A 40 -13.69 9.21 -37.38
CA ILE A 40 -13.25 10.04 -36.26
C ILE A 40 -11.74 10.28 -36.36
N ARG A 41 -11.35 11.54 -36.64
CA ARG A 41 -9.93 11.95 -36.71
C ARG A 41 -9.42 12.68 -35.47
N ASN A 42 -10.32 13.10 -34.58
CA ASN A 42 -9.94 13.79 -33.36
C ASN A 42 -9.46 12.79 -32.30
N CYS A 43 -8.20 12.88 -31.89
CA CYS A 43 -7.58 12.03 -30.87
C CYS A 43 -7.40 12.71 -29.51
N SER A 44 -8.00 13.89 -29.29
CA SER A 44 -7.94 14.59 -28.00
C SER A 44 -8.87 13.97 -26.95
N ASP A 45 -8.68 14.35 -25.69
CA ASP A 45 -9.70 14.11 -24.65
C ASP A 45 -11.03 14.79 -25.00
N VAL A 46 -12.14 14.26 -24.48
CA VAL A 46 -13.48 14.83 -24.66
C VAL A 46 -13.69 15.93 -23.62
N SER A 47 -13.68 17.19 -24.06
CA SER A 47 -13.93 18.36 -23.18
C SER A 47 -15.38 18.87 -23.23
N LYS A 48 -16.10 18.55 -24.31
CA LYS A 48 -17.53 18.86 -24.48
C LYS A 48 -18.27 17.60 -24.89
N MET A 49 -19.35 17.28 -24.19
CA MET A 49 -20.06 16.00 -24.33
C MET A 49 -21.57 16.12 -24.23
N GLU A 50 -22.27 15.28 -24.98
CA GLU A 50 -23.72 15.09 -24.92
C GLU A 50 -24.12 14.33 -23.67
N THR A 51 -23.26 13.43 -23.16
CA THR A 51 -23.55 12.60 -22.00
C THR A 51 -22.33 12.43 -21.12
N LEU A 52 -22.49 12.71 -19.83
CA LEU A 52 -21.54 12.37 -18.77
C LEU A 52 -22.18 11.32 -17.87
N ALA A 53 -21.56 10.15 -17.76
CA ALA A 53 -22.04 9.07 -16.90
C ALA A 53 -21.12 8.88 -15.69
N VAL A 54 -21.68 9.05 -14.50
CA VAL A 54 -21.03 8.93 -13.21
C VAL A 54 -21.47 7.61 -12.56
N PHE A 55 -20.55 6.65 -12.53
CA PHE A 55 -20.82 5.27 -12.09
C PHE A 55 -20.92 5.12 -10.57
N ASN A 56 -20.59 6.18 -9.82
CA ASN A 56 -20.68 6.21 -8.37
C ASN A 56 -20.88 7.67 -7.94
N ASP A 57 -21.98 7.96 -7.27
CA ASP A 57 -22.34 9.32 -6.83
C ASP A 57 -21.33 9.94 -5.85
N LYS A 58 -20.46 9.14 -5.23
CA LYS A 58 -19.40 9.60 -4.32
C LYS A 58 -18.41 10.56 -4.97
N TYR A 59 -18.26 10.53 -6.29
CA TYR A 59 -17.41 11.50 -7.02
C TYR A 59 -17.99 12.92 -7.04
N LEU A 60 -19.22 13.12 -6.58
CA LEU A 60 -19.81 14.45 -6.40
C LEU A 60 -19.48 15.07 -5.03
N LEU A 61 -18.86 14.31 -4.12
CA LEU A 61 -18.46 14.77 -2.78
C LEU A 61 -17.23 15.68 -2.80
N ASP A 62 -16.55 15.80 -3.94
CA ASP A 62 -15.41 16.68 -4.16
C ASP A 62 -15.47 17.34 -5.56
N ASN A 63 -14.51 18.21 -5.85
CA ASN A 63 -14.45 18.96 -7.10
C ASN A 63 -13.81 18.19 -8.26
N SER A 64 -13.55 16.87 -8.13
CA SER A 64 -12.90 16.06 -9.17
C SER A 64 -13.70 16.00 -10.47
N LEU A 65 -15.03 16.15 -10.40
CA LEU A 65 -15.91 16.14 -11.57
C LEU A 65 -16.26 17.53 -12.12
N LEU A 66 -15.79 18.61 -11.49
CA LEU A 66 -16.22 19.97 -11.80
C LEU A 66 -16.01 20.34 -13.29
N GLY A 67 -14.82 20.05 -13.82
CA GLY A 67 -14.48 20.28 -15.23
C GLY A 67 -15.33 19.43 -16.19
N PHE A 68 -15.62 18.18 -15.82
CA PHE A 68 -16.47 17.30 -16.61
C PHE A 68 -17.91 17.81 -16.62
N ILE A 69 -18.50 18.18 -15.48
CA ILE A 69 -19.88 18.67 -15.42
C ILE A 69 -20.04 19.94 -16.27
N LYS A 70 -19.06 20.88 -16.22
CA LYS A 70 -19.01 22.07 -17.09
C LYS A 70 -18.86 21.73 -18.59
N GLY A 71 -18.39 20.53 -18.90
CA GLY A 71 -18.25 19.99 -20.24
C GLY A 71 -19.57 19.49 -20.85
N VAL A 72 -20.60 19.23 -20.03
CA VAL A 72 -21.90 18.76 -20.54
C VAL A 72 -22.57 19.87 -21.34
N LYS A 73 -22.97 19.56 -22.58
CA LYS A 73 -23.63 20.52 -23.48
C LYS A 73 -25.03 20.89 -22.95
N PRO A 74 -25.54 22.11 -23.20
CA PRO A 74 -26.95 22.43 -22.96
C PRO A 74 -27.87 21.43 -23.66
N GLY A 75 -28.87 20.91 -22.94
CA GLY A 75 -29.77 19.83 -23.38
C GLY A 75 -29.16 18.42 -23.31
N GLY A 76 -27.89 18.27 -22.94
CA GLY A 76 -27.23 16.98 -22.73
C GLY A 76 -27.70 16.27 -21.47
N TYR A 77 -26.99 15.20 -21.07
CA TYR A 77 -27.39 14.31 -19.99
C TYR A 77 -26.27 14.09 -18.97
N LEU A 78 -26.60 14.26 -17.69
CA LEU A 78 -25.79 13.81 -16.56
C LEU A 78 -26.44 12.56 -15.98
N VAL A 79 -25.84 11.39 -16.23
CA VAL A 79 -26.32 10.09 -15.72
C VAL A 79 -25.57 9.77 -14.44
N VAL A 80 -26.28 9.55 -13.33
CA VAL A 80 -25.67 9.28 -12.01
C VAL A 80 -26.24 8.00 -11.44
N ASN A 81 -25.35 7.04 -11.18
CA ASN A 81 -25.69 5.82 -10.44
C ASN A 81 -25.86 6.14 -8.95
N THR A 82 -27.11 6.14 -8.48
CA THR A 82 -27.46 6.50 -7.10
C THR A 82 -28.84 5.98 -6.73
N ILE A 83 -29.07 5.83 -5.42
CA ILE A 83 -30.39 5.61 -4.81
C ILE A 83 -30.98 6.90 -4.24
N LYS A 84 -30.22 8.00 -4.28
CA LYS A 84 -30.59 9.30 -3.70
C LYS A 84 -31.43 10.10 -4.68
N SER A 85 -32.35 10.90 -4.13
CA SER A 85 -33.06 11.93 -4.89
C SER A 85 -32.11 13.04 -5.36
N GLU A 86 -32.54 13.86 -6.33
CA GLU A 86 -31.80 15.00 -6.83
C GLU A 86 -31.48 16.04 -5.74
N ILE A 87 -32.36 16.18 -4.75
CA ILE A 87 -32.18 17.09 -3.61
C ILE A 87 -31.09 16.56 -2.67
N GLU A 88 -31.13 15.27 -2.36
CA GLU A 88 -30.10 14.63 -1.52
C GLU A 88 -28.74 14.61 -2.21
N LEU A 89 -28.74 14.40 -3.54
CA LEU A 89 -27.54 14.45 -4.37
C LEU A 89 -26.90 15.85 -4.37
N ALA A 90 -27.71 16.89 -4.51
CA ALA A 90 -27.23 18.26 -4.42
C ALA A 90 -26.70 18.57 -3.02
N ARG A 91 -27.44 18.22 -1.95
CA ARG A 91 -27.04 18.48 -0.56
C ARG A 91 -25.70 17.86 -0.18
N GLN A 92 -25.35 16.70 -0.72
CA GLN A 92 -24.06 16.07 -0.42
C GLN A 92 -22.89 16.65 -1.23
N ALA A 93 -23.17 17.36 -2.33
CA ALA A 93 -22.14 17.87 -3.23
C ALA A 93 -21.49 19.14 -2.68
N THR A 94 -20.29 19.47 -3.20
CA THR A 94 -19.61 20.73 -2.85
C THR A 94 -20.42 21.95 -3.30
N PRO A 95 -20.22 23.14 -2.69
CA PRO A 95 -20.90 24.37 -3.13
C PRO A 95 -20.75 24.66 -4.63
N GLU A 96 -19.57 24.39 -5.20
CA GLU A 96 -19.32 24.60 -6.63
C GLU A 96 -20.11 23.62 -7.51
N VAL A 97 -20.21 22.35 -7.09
CA VAL A 97 -21.00 21.34 -7.81
C VAL A 97 -22.50 21.62 -7.63
N GLN A 98 -22.94 22.06 -6.44
CA GLN A 98 -24.31 22.48 -6.18
C GLN A 98 -24.72 23.64 -7.11
N GLU A 99 -23.88 24.66 -7.24
CA GLU A 99 -24.14 25.79 -8.12
C GLU A 99 -24.26 25.34 -9.58
N LEU A 100 -23.39 24.42 -10.03
CA LEU A 100 -23.48 23.86 -11.38
C LEU A 100 -24.74 23.04 -11.60
N LEU A 101 -25.15 22.24 -10.61
CA LEU A 101 -26.39 21.46 -10.68
C LEU A 101 -27.63 22.37 -10.69
N ALA A 102 -27.61 23.46 -9.91
CA ALA A 102 -28.72 24.42 -9.84
C ALA A 102 -28.83 25.29 -11.11
N LYS A 103 -27.70 25.64 -11.74
CA LYS A 103 -27.64 26.42 -12.99
C LYS A 103 -27.59 25.52 -14.23
N ALA A 104 -27.74 24.20 -14.07
CA ALA A 104 -27.55 23.22 -15.12
C ALA A 104 -28.56 23.42 -16.26
N ALA A 105 -28.04 23.54 -17.49
CA ALA A 105 -28.86 23.49 -18.69
C ALA A 105 -28.98 22.06 -19.27
N PHE A 106 -28.61 21.02 -18.51
CA PHE A 106 -28.63 19.61 -18.92
C PHE A 106 -29.66 18.81 -18.13
N ASN A 107 -30.10 17.67 -18.67
CA ASN A 107 -31.04 16.76 -18.02
C ASN A 107 -30.29 15.85 -17.04
N LEU A 108 -30.87 15.61 -15.87
CA LEU A 108 -30.34 14.71 -14.85
C LEU A 108 -31.03 13.35 -14.95
N VAL A 109 -30.25 12.27 -14.91
CA VAL A 109 -30.73 10.89 -15.04
C VAL A 109 -30.24 10.10 -13.85
N LEU A 110 -31.14 9.58 -13.03
CA LEU A 110 -30.82 8.83 -11.81
C LEU A 110 -31.23 7.37 -11.97
N LEU A 111 -30.36 6.43 -11.57
CA LEU A 111 -30.67 5.00 -11.59
C LEU A 111 -29.89 4.22 -10.52
N ASP A 112 -30.51 3.19 -9.96
CA ASP A 112 -29.83 2.26 -9.05
C ASP A 112 -29.21 1.08 -9.82
N ALA A 113 -28.12 1.36 -10.54
CA ALA A 113 -27.39 0.34 -11.28
C ALA A 113 -26.65 -0.64 -10.34
N THR A 114 -26.17 -0.14 -9.20
CA THR A 114 -25.45 -0.95 -8.20
C THR A 114 -26.38 -1.97 -7.56
N GLY A 115 -27.54 -1.55 -7.05
CA GLY A 115 -28.52 -2.43 -6.42
C GLY A 115 -29.06 -3.47 -7.38
N ALA A 116 -29.38 -3.08 -8.61
CA ALA A 116 -29.79 -4.02 -9.66
C ALA A 116 -28.71 -5.10 -9.93
N SER A 117 -27.45 -4.68 -10.04
CA SER A 117 -26.33 -5.61 -10.27
C SER A 117 -26.09 -6.53 -9.06
N LEU A 118 -26.20 -6.01 -7.84
CA LEU A 118 -26.06 -6.81 -6.62
C LEU A 118 -27.19 -7.84 -6.48
N ALA A 119 -28.42 -7.47 -6.81
CA ALA A 119 -29.57 -8.37 -6.75
C ALA A 119 -29.44 -9.55 -7.72
N GLN A 120 -28.98 -9.30 -8.95
CA GLN A 120 -28.96 -10.33 -10.00
C GLN A 120 -27.60 -11.04 -10.14
N LEU A 121 -26.49 -10.31 -10.07
CA LEU A 121 -25.13 -10.85 -10.25
C LEU A 121 -24.40 -11.14 -8.94
N LYS A 122 -24.93 -10.68 -7.79
CA LYS A 122 -24.23 -10.70 -6.48
C LYS A 122 -22.88 -10.00 -6.53
N ARG A 123 -22.70 -9.07 -7.48
CA ARG A 123 -21.46 -8.33 -7.73
C ARG A 123 -21.80 -6.89 -8.11
N ASN A 124 -21.00 -5.95 -7.62
CA ASN A 124 -21.13 -4.54 -7.97
C ASN A 124 -20.55 -4.29 -9.38
N LEU A 125 -21.35 -4.49 -10.41
CA LEU A 125 -21.00 -4.31 -11.83
C LEU A 125 -22.04 -3.43 -12.56
N PRO A 126 -22.11 -2.13 -12.26
CA PRO A 126 -23.19 -1.24 -12.71
C PRO A 126 -23.11 -0.85 -14.20
N GLY A 127 -22.11 -1.37 -14.94
CA GLY A 127 -21.85 -0.95 -16.31
C GLY A 127 -22.95 -1.32 -17.30
N THR A 128 -23.57 -2.50 -17.16
CA THR A 128 -24.65 -2.93 -18.07
C THR A 128 -25.91 -2.06 -17.90
N PRO A 129 -26.43 -1.82 -16.68
CA PRO A 129 -27.55 -0.89 -16.49
C PRO A 129 -27.32 0.52 -17.02
N ILE A 130 -26.15 1.10 -16.72
CA ILE A 130 -25.82 2.45 -17.17
C ILE A 130 -25.75 2.51 -18.69
N LEU A 131 -25.17 1.48 -19.33
CA LEU A 131 -25.09 1.43 -20.78
C LEU A 131 -26.47 1.34 -21.44
N GLY A 132 -27.39 0.54 -20.86
CA GLY A 132 -28.77 0.45 -21.32
C GLY A 132 -29.51 1.78 -21.22
N ALA A 133 -29.39 2.47 -20.08
CA ALA A 133 -29.95 3.81 -19.89
C ALA A 133 -29.40 4.82 -20.92
N ILE A 134 -28.08 4.86 -21.13
CA ILE A 134 -27.47 5.74 -22.14
C ILE A 134 -28.04 5.46 -23.53
N ASN A 135 -28.17 4.19 -23.95
CA ASN A 135 -28.73 3.89 -25.27
C ASN A 135 -30.21 4.32 -25.39
N ARG A 136 -31.03 4.11 -24.36
CA ARG A 136 -32.45 4.53 -24.38
C ARG A 136 -32.63 6.05 -24.43
N ILE A 137 -31.69 6.80 -23.85
CA ILE A 137 -31.79 8.26 -23.73
C ILE A 137 -31.18 8.98 -24.93
N VAL A 138 -30.01 8.51 -25.38
CA VAL A 138 -29.25 9.13 -26.47
C VAL A 138 -29.62 8.52 -27.82
N GLU A 139 -30.23 7.33 -27.83
CA GLU A 139 -30.57 6.57 -29.03
C GLU A 139 -29.33 6.31 -29.92
N LEU A 140 -28.24 5.82 -29.31
CA LEU A 140 -27.02 5.48 -30.05
C LEU A 140 -27.33 4.50 -31.20
N LEU A 141 -28.21 3.55 -30.94
CA LEU A 141 -28.86 2.66 -31.91
C LEU A 141 -30.33 2.44 -31.50
N PRO A 142 -31.21 2.07 -32.45
CA PRO A 142 -32.54 1.56 -32.12
C PRO A 142 -32.46 0.45 -31.08
N VAL A 143 -33.30 0.49 -30.05
CA VAL A 143 -33.23 -0.42 -28.88
C VAL A 143 -33.15 -1.90 -29.28
N LYS A 144 -33.94 -2.31 -30.28
CA LYS A 144 -33.94 -3.68 -30.79
C LYS A 144 -32.57 -4.08 -31.36
N GLU A 145 -31.99 -3.23 -32.20
CA GLU A 145 -30.68 -3.47 -32.83
C GLU A 145 -29.57 -3.50 -31.78
N PHE A 146 -29.62 -2.59 -30.80
CA PHE A 146 -28.67 -2.56 -29.69
C PHE A 146 -28.72 -3.86 -28.87
N ASN A 147 -29.93 -4.30 -28.50
CA ASN A 147 -30.14 -5.49 -27.68
C ASN A 147 -29.69 -6.76 -28.40
N GLU A 148 -29.95 -6.89 -29.71
CA GLU A 148 -29.47 -8.01 -30.53
C GLU A 148 -27.93 -8.03 -30.62
N ALA A 149 -27.31 -6.89 -30.89
CA ALA A 149 -25.86 -6.77 -30.96
C ALA A 149 -25.17 -7.04 -29.61
N PHE A 150 -25.73 -6.52 -28.51
CA PHE A 150 -25.22 -6.73 -27.16
C PHE A 150 -25.32 -8.21 -26.74
N ARG A 151 -26.46 -8.86 -26.99
CA ARG A 151 -26.63 -10.31 -26.75
C ARG A 151 -25.59 -11.13 -27.51
N SER A 152 -25.39 -10.82 -28.79
CA SER A 152 -24.41 -11.51 -29.63
C SER A 152 -22.99 -11.35 -29.11
N GLU A 153 -22.57 -10.15 -28.70
CA GLU A 153 -21.24 -9.94 -28.10
C GLU A 153 -21.08 -10.70 -26.78
N LEU A 154 -22.10 -10.68 -25.91
CA LEU A 154 -22.04 -11.43 -24.64
C LEU A 154 -22.01 -12.94 -24.85
N ALA A 155 -22.70 -13.49 -25.85
CA ALA A 155 -22.67 -14.91 -26.17
C ALA A 155 -21.25 -15.37 -26.61
N THR A 156 -20.46 -14.49 -27.23
CA THR A 156 -19.05 -14.79 -27.54
C THR A 156 -18.16 -14.76 -26.30
N LYS A 157 -18.48 -13.92 -25.31
CA LYS A 157 -17.70 -13.78 -24.06
C LYS A 157 -18.05 -14.82 -23.01
N PHE A 158 -19.31 -15.23 -22.95
CA PHE A 158 -19.84 -16.14 -21.94
C PHE A 158 -20.31 -17.43 -22.61
N SER A 159 -19.45 -18.45 -22.55
CA SER A 159 -19.73 -19.80 -23.03
C SER A 159 -19.76 -20.82 -21.89
N GLY A 160 -20.30 -22.02 -22.18
CA GLY A 160 -20.34 -23.13 -21.24
C GLY A 160 -21.06 -22.77 -19.92
N PRO A 161 -20.47 -23.00 -18.74
CA PRO A 161 -21.10 -22.73 -17.43
C PRO A 161 -21.52 -21.28 -17.20
N LYS A 162 -21.01 -20.33 -17.99
CA LYS A 162 -21.30 -18.89 -17.86
C LYS A 162 -22.41 -18.43 -18.81
N ALA A 163 -22.98 -19.30 -19.65
CA ALA A 163 -23.98 -18.92 -20.65
C ALA A 163 -25.22 -18.22 -20.05
N GLY A 164 -25.65 -18.63 -18.84
CA GLY A 164 -26.77 -18.00 -18.13
C GLY A 164 -26.52 -16.53 -17.74
N LEU A 165 -25.27 -16.05 -17.76
CA LEU A 165 -24.97 -14.63 -17.53
C LEU A 165 -25.44 -13.74 -18.68
N VAL A 166 -25.67 -14.29 -19.87
CA VAL A 166 -26.16 -13.52 -21.03
C VAL A 166 -27.55 -12.96 -20.72
N ASP A 167 -28.49 -13.81 -20.32
CA ASP A 167 -29.88 -13.39 -20.05
C ASP A 167 -29.98 -12.43 -18.87
N ILE A 168 -29.22 -12.68 -17.80
CA ILE A 168 -29.13 -11.76 -16.66
C ILE A 168 -28.66 -10.37 -17.12
N ASN A 169 -27.62 -10.30 -17.97
CA ASN A 169 -27.16 -9.01 -18.47
C ASN A 169 -28.16 -8.34 -19.43
N MET A 170 -28.99 -9.11 -20.15
CA MET A 170 -30.06 -8.54 -20.96
C MET A 170 -31.13 -7.88 -20.08
N GLU A 171 -31.51 -8.51 -18.97
CA GLU A 171 -32.43 -7.91 -17.99
C GLU A 171 -31.84 -6.63 -17.37
N LEU A 172 -30.55 -6.65 -17.05
CA LEU A 172 -29.85 -5.49 -16.52
C LEU A 172 -29.83 -4.29 -17.49
N LEU A 173 -29.93 -4.48 -18.80
CA LEU A 173 -30.06 -3.35 -19.73
C LEU A 173 -31.35 -2.57 -19.48
N GLU A 174 -32.43 -3.22 -19.03
CA GLU A 174 -33.77 -2.66 -18.88
C GLU A 174 -34.04 -2.05 -17.50
N VAL A 175 -33.00 -1.85 -16.68
CA VAL A 175 -33.12 -1.18 -15.38
C VAL A 175 -33.77 0.21 -15.54
N PRO A 176 -34.82 0.52 -14.76
CA PRO A 176 -35.51 1.81 -14.84
C PRO A 176 -34.59 2.94 -14.39
N TYR A 177 -34.84 4.13 -14.94
CA TYR A 177 -34.19 5.37 -14.53
C TYR A 177 -35.22 6.47 -14.36
N GLU A 178 -34.90 7.45 -13.52
CA GLU A 178 -35.63 8.69 -13.39
C GLU A 178 -34.96 9.77 -14.27
N LEU A 179 -35.76 10.51 -15.04
CA LEU A 179 -35.29 11.61 -15.89
C LEU A 179 -35.87 12.93 -15.38
N ILE A 180 -34.99 13.82 -14.97
CA ILE A 180 -35.31 15.16 -14.47
C ILE A 180 -34.86 16.18 -15.53
N PRO A 181 -35.78 16.84 -16.23
CA PRO A 181 -35.42 17.77 -17.30
C PRO A 181 -34.74 19.04 -16.80
N ALA A 182 -33.81 19.59 -17.59
CA ALA A 182 -33.02 20.78 -17.25
C ALA A 182 -33.83 22.00 -16.77
N LYS A 183 -35.06 22.18 -17.29
CA LYS A 183 -35.93 23.33 -16.99
C LYS A 183 -36.90 23.10 -15.84
N VAL A 184 -36.88 21.91 -15.23
CA VAL A 184 -37.82 21.47 -14.19
C VAL A 184 -37.10 21.26 -12.85
N SER A 185 -35.77 21.44 -12.78
CA SER A 185 -34.99 21.12 -11.58
C SER A 185 -35.49 21.92 -10.36
N SER A 186 -35.98 21.20 -9.36
CA SER A 186 -36.46 21.66 -8.06
C SER A 186 -35.33 22.13 -7.12
N ILE A 187 -34.07 22.02 -7.56
CA ILE A 187 -32.86 22.28 -6.78
C ILE A 187 -32.74 23.78 -6.46
N LYS A 188 -33.46 24.22 -5.42
CA LYS A 188 -33.28 25.51 -4.77
C LYS A 188 -32.30 25.31 -3.62
N THR A 189 -31.08 25.81 -3.77
CA THR A 189 -30.05 25.74 -2.73
C THR A 189 -30.24 26.88 -1.73
N ASP A 190 -31.32 26.83 -0.95
CA ASP A 190 -31.45 27.61 0.30
C ASP A 190 -30.82 26.79 1.43
N VAL A 191 -29.51 26.55 1.38
CA VAL A 191 -28.81 25.81 2.43
C VAL A 191 -27.71 26.69 3.00
N ALA A 192 -27.88 27.08 4.27
CA ALA A 192 -26.84 27.70 5.08
C ALA A 192 -25.60 26.81 5.08
N THR A 193 -24.44 27.42 4.88
CA THR A 193 -23.14 26.79 4.60
C THR A 193 -22.59 25.87 5.70
N ASP A 194 -23.28 25.73 6.84
CA ASP A 194 -22.58 25.40 8.07
C ASP A 194 -22.75 23.96 8.61
N GLU A 195 -23.62 23.09 8.08
CA GLU A 195 -23.88 21.81 8.78
C GLU A 195 -24.02 20.50 7.99
N ILE A 196 -23.88 20.43 6.67
CA ILE A 196 -24.04 19.14 5.97
C ILE A 196 -22.97 18.92 4.91
N SER A 197 -21.71 18.77 5.34
CA SER A 197 -20.73 18.06 4.52
C SER A 197 -20.79 16.58 4.93
N GLY A 198 -21.28 15.71 4.05
CA GLY A 198 -21.27 14.27 4.26
C GLY A 198 -19.88 13.63 4.25
N ARG A 199 -18.82 14.45 4.22
CA ARG A 199 -17.44 14.05 4.44
C ARG A 199 -17.17 14.24 5.93
N PRO A 200 -16.55 13.30 6.67
CA PRO A 200 -15.80 13.72 7.84
C PRO A 200 -14.90 14.86 7.35
N ALA A 201 -14.92 16.02 8.02
CA ALA A 201 -14.13 17.16 7.61
C ALA A 201 -12.75 16.65 7.20
N VAL A 202 -12.24 17.09 6.03
CA VAL A 202 -10.83 16.90 5.73
C VAL A 202 -10.15 17.52 6.94
N VAL A 203 -9.68 16.68 7.86
CA VAL A 203 -8.96 17.17 9.02
C VAL A 203 -7.81 17.89 8.35
N GLU A 204 -7.78 19.23 8.45
CA GLU A 204 -6.61 19.99 8.05
C GLU A 204 -5.45 19.16 8.57
N PRO A 205 -4.51 18.71 7.72
CA PRO A 205 -3.42 17.90 8.22
C PRO A 205 -2.89 18.69 9.42
N VAL A 206 -2.84 18.04 10.58
CA VAL A 206 -2.45 18.70 11.83
C VAL A 206 -0.96 19.01 11.67
N VAL A 207 -0.66 20.07 10.92
CA VAL A 207 0.67 20.61 10.65
C VAL A 207 0.96 21.71 11.67
N LYS A 208 0.01 22.06 12.55
CA LYS A 208 0.18 23.14 13.53
C LYS A 208 1.23 22.86 14.61
N LYS A 209 1.68 21.61 14.77
CA LYS A 209 2.95 21.26 15.42
C LYS A 209 3.57 20.07 14.70
N ILE A 210 4.47 20.36 13.77
CA ILE A 210 5.42 19.35 13.32
C ILE A 210 6.24 18.94 14.56
N TYR A 211 5.89 17.81 15.20
CA TYR A 211 6.72 17.11 16.20
C TYR A 211 7.97 16.45 15.55
N TYR A 212 8.30 16.87 14.33
CA TYR A 212 9.56 16.61 13.68
C TYR A 212 10.43 17.85 13.85
N ASP A 213 10.97 18.03 15.06
CA ASP A 213 12.32 18.58 15.12
C ASP A 213 13.18 17.45 14.51
N PRO A 214 13.72 17.57 13.27
CA PRO A 214 14.92 16.79 12.97
C PRO A 214 15.87 17.07 14.13
N PRO A 215 16.50 16.06 14.77
CA PRO A 215 17.28 16.32 15.97
C PRO A 215 18.23 17.49 15.72
N LEU A 216 17.89 18.56 16.45
CA LEU A 216 18.52 19.85 16.56
C LEU A 216 20.03 19.76 16.31
N THR A 217 20.47 20.34 15.20
CA THR A 217 21.75 21.04 15.16
C THR A 217 21.54 22.44 15.72
N ARG A 218 21.89 22.68 16.99
CA ARG A 218 22.45 23.98 17.39
C ARG A 218 23.90 23.97 16.90
N GLY A 219 24.46 24.94 16.18
CA GLY A 219 23.96 26.17 15.57
C GLY A 219 25.10 26.82 14.76
N TYR A 220 24.70 27.52 13.68
CA TYR A 220 25.37 28.48 12.77
C TYR A 220 26.77 29.08 13.07
N HIS A 221 27.59 29.39 12.02
CA HIS A 221 27.60 30.72 11.35
C HIS A 221 28.64 30.93 10.21
N ARG A 222 28.19 31.77 9.24
CA ARG A 222 28.81 32.86 8.44
C ARG A 222 30.07 32.62 7.58
N ASP A 223 29.92 33.04 6.32
CA ASP A 223 30.91 33.22 5.25
C ASP A 223 31.23 31.95 4.47
N ASP A 224 30.47 31.71 3.39
CA ASP A 224 31.03 31.19 2.13
C ASP A 224 30.06 31.43 0.97
N GLU A 225 30.34 32.49 0.21
CA GLU A 225 29.77 32.84 -1.09
C GLU A 225 30.27 31.92 -2.23
N ASN A 226 30.88 30.77 -1.92
CA ASN A 226 31.42 29.86 -2.93
C ASN A 226 30.81 28.46 -2.80
N ALA A 227 29.77 28.26 -3.62
CA ALA A 227 29.08 27.00 -3.87
C ALA A 227 29.92 25.74 -3.63
N THR A 228 29.49 24.90 -2.70
CA THR A 228 29.55 23.43 -2.87
C THR A 228 28.62 22.72 -1.88
N LEU A 229 27.84 21.78 -2.44
CA LEU A 229 27.00 20.74 -1.82
C LEU A 229 25.85 21.16 -0.87
N THR A 230 24.80 21.70 -1.49
CA THR A 230 23.42 21.80 -0.99
C THR A 230 22.57 20.67 -1.58
N PHE A 231 21.78 19.94 -0.77
CA PHE A 231 20.47 19.37 -1.13
C PHE A 231 19.74 18.86 0.14
N PRO A 232 18.42 19.09 0.31
CA PRO A 232 17.73 20.37 0.41
C PRO A 232 16.99 20.45 1.76
N SER A 233 17.47 21.23 2.72
CA SER A 233 16.60 21.80 3.75
C SER A 233 16.36 23.29 3.57
N VAL A 234 17.16 23.99 2.75
CA VAL A 234 16.98 25.43 2.50
C VAL A 234 15.80 25.72 1.56
N LEU A 235 15.42 24.78 0.68
CA LEU A 235 14.16 24.87 -0.06
C LEU A 235 12.97 24.45 0.81
N GLY A 236 13.09 23.46 1.69
CA GLY A 236 11.95 22.82 2.38
C GLY A 236 10.98 23.80 3.06
N ASP A 237 11.51 24.76 3.82
CA ASP A 237 10.69 25.67 4.62
C ASP A 237 9.91 26.70 3.78
N LYS A 238 10.43 27.09 2.61
CA LYS A 238 9.76 28.06 1.71
C LYS A 238 9.05 27.37 0.53
N TYR A 239 9.60 26.27 0.05
CA TYR A 239 9.13 25.55 -1.13
C TYR A 239 7.95 24.65 -0.81
N ARG A 240 7.91 23.98 0.35
CA ARG A 240 6.75 23.14 0.71
C ARG A 240 5.45 23.96 0.80
N PRO A 241 5.40 25.09 1.53
CA PRO A 241 4.22 25.95 1.54
C PRO A 241 3.85 26.44 0.14
N LEU A 242 4.83 26.88 -0.66
CA LEU A 242 4.61 27.34 -2.02
C LEU A 242 4.03 26.25 -2.94
N PHE A 243 4.53 25.02 -2.83
CA PHE A 243 4.03 23.87 -3.58
C PHE A 243 2.61 23.50 -3.14
N ILE A 244 2.30 23.59 -1.85
CA ILE A 244 0.94 23.38 -1.36
C ILE A 244 0.00 24.44 -1.98
N GLU A 245 0.32 25.73 -1.81
CA GLU A 245 -0.48 26.86 -2.27
C GLU A 245 -0.67 26.88 -3.79
N LYS A 246 0.40 26.60 -4.56
CA LYS A 246 0.37 26.75 -6.03
C LYS A 246 0.03 25.46 -6.78
N VAL A 247 0.23 24.29 -6.18
CA VAL A 247 0.04 23.01 -6.85
C VAL A 247 -1.08 22.21 -6.19
N LEU A 248 -1.01 21.95 -4.88
CA LEU A 248 -1.96 21.05 -4.22
C LEU A 248 -3.34 21.69 -4.01
N GLU A 249 -3.41 22.92 -3.50
CA GLU A 249 -4.68 23.60 -3.24
C GLU A 249 -5.52 23.83 -4.51
N PRO A 250 -4.94 24.29 -5.65
CA PRO A 250 -5.69 24.40 -6.91
C PRO A 250 -6.18 23.04 -7.40
N LEU A 251 -5.36 21.99 -7.33
CA LEU A 251 -5.77 20.64 -7.70
C LEU A 251 -6.92 20.12 -6.82
N GLN A 252 -6.90 20.41 -5.51
CA GLN A 252 -7.99 20.05 -4.59
C GLN A 252 -9.29 20.81 -4.91
N LYS A 253 -9.18 22.04 -5.42
CA LYS A 253 -10.32 22.83 -5.93
C LYS A 253 -10.81 22.36 -7.31
N GLY A 254 -10.14 21.39 -7.93
CA GLY A 254 -10.46 20.89 -9.27
C GLY A 254 -9.98 21.81 -10.40
N GLU A 255 -9.00 22.67 -10.12
CA GLU A 255 -8.39 23.59 -11.08
C GLU A 255 -7.27 22.90 -11.87
N GLU A 256 -7.08 23.33 -13.12
CA GLU A 256 -5.91 22.93 -13.92
C GLU A 256 -4.72 23.83 -13.56
N ILE A 257 -3.54 23.23 -13.43
CA ILE A 257 -2.30 23.93 -13.14
C ILE A 257 -1.39 23.96 -14.37
N PRO A 258 -0.74 25.11 -14.67
CA PRO A 258 0.22 25.24 -15.75
C PRO A 258 1.39 24.25 -15.63
N TRP A 259 1.87 23.75 -16.76
CA TRP A 259 2.92 22.72 -16.80
C TRP A 259 4.25 23.19 -16.19
N ASP A 260 4.55 24.49 -16.27
CA ASP A 260 5.76 25.13 -15.76
C ASP A 260 5.79 25.26 -14.23
N GLN A 261 4.67 24.96 -13.56
CA GLN A 261 4.60 24.86 -12.10
C GLN A 261 4.95 23.46 -11.57
N PHE A 262 5.07 22.45 -12.45
CA PHE A 262 5.51 21.13 -12.07
C PHE A 262 7.04 21.07 -12.01
N TYR A 263 7.58 21.08 -10.79
CA TYR A 263 9.01 20.89 -10.56
C TYR A 263 9.38 19.41 -10.47
N ASN A 264 10.61 19.09 -10.85
CA ASN A 264 11.20 17.74 -10.72
C ASN A 264 11.46 17.31 -9.26
N ILE A 265 11.21 18.19 -8.29
CA ILE A 265 11.39 17.94 -6.86
C ILE A 265 10.04 18.12 -6.18
N VAL A 266 9.50 17.06 -5.58
CA VAL A 266 8.27 17.11 -4.80
C VAL A 266 8.62 17.12 -3.31
N PRO A 267 8.10 18.08 -2.52
CA PRO A 267 8.32 18.10 -1.08
C PRO A 267 7.91 16.77 -0.42
N ALA A 268 8.57 16.42 0.68
CA ALA A 268 8.16 15.27 1.50
C ALA A 268 6.73 15.43 2.03
N ARG A 269 6.06 14.31 2.27
CA ARG A 269 4.72 14.23 2.90
C ARG A 269 3.59 14.96 2.17
N THR A 270 3.71 15.28 0.88
CA THR A 270 2.58 15.87 0.14
C THR A 270 1.40 14.89 -0.02
N SER A 271 1.61 13.58 0.16
CA SER A 271 0.52 12.59 0.14
C SER A 271 -0.51 12.77 1.27
N GLU A 272 -0.21 13.55 2.32
CA GLU A 272 -1.16 13.88 3.40
C GLU A 272 -2.39 14.63 2.88
N TYR A 273 -2.25 15.33 1.75
CA TYR A 273 -3.31 16.08 1.07
C TYR A 273 -4.15 15.19 0.14
N ASN A 274 -3.72 13.96 -0.11
CA ASN A 274 -4.48 13.02 -0.92
C ASN A 274 -5.55 12.32 -0.06
N ASP A 275 -6.78 12.26 -0.56
CA ASP A 275 -7.88 11.54 0.08
C ASP A 275 -8.08 10.17 -0.58
N ALA A 276 -7.89 9.12 0.21
CA ALA A 276 -8.11 7.72 -0.19
C ALA A 276 -9.41 7.14 0.40
N SER A 277 -10.22 7.95 1.09
CA SER A 277 -11.43 7.52 1.77
C SER A 277 -12.48 6.91 0.85
N LEU A 278 -12.46 7.23 -0.45
CA LEU A 278 -13.41 6.69 -1.43
C LEU A 278 -13.04 5.30 -1.97
N ILE A 279 -11.84 4.79 -1.68
CA ILE A 279 -11.34 3.52 -2.24
C ILE A 279 -11.98 2.29 -1.57
N GLY A 280 -12.14 2.31 -0.25
CA GLY A 280 -12.72 1.22 0.54
C GLY A 280 -14.12 1.52 1.01
N THR A 281 -14.97 0.51 1.19
CA THR A 281 -16.34 0.63 1.70
C THR A 281 -16.46 0.47 3.21
N ALA A 282 -15.43 -0.07 3.87
CA ALA A 282 -15.43 -0.32 5.31
C ALA A 282 -14.34 0.47 6.04
N LEU A 283 -14.56 0.72 7.34
CA LEU A 283 -13.56 1.27 8.26
C LEU A 283 -13.42 0.37 9.50
N PRO A 284 -12.19 0.16 9.99
CA PRO A 284 -11.99 -0.43 11.30
C PRO A 284 -12.42 0.54 12.41
N VAL A 285 -13.09 0.03 13.45
CA VAL A 285 -13.42 0.77 14.67
C VAL A 285 -12.65 0.18 15.84
N PHE A 286 -12.02 1.03 16.64
CA PHE A 286 -11.18 0.63 17.78
C PHE A 286 -12.01 0.46 19.06
N ASN A 287 -11.73 -0.61 19.81
CA ASN A 287 -12.28 -0.88 21.13
C ASN A 287 -11.15 -0.95 22.17
N ALA A 288 -11.02 0.10 22.96
CA ALA A 288 -9.95 0.25 23.94
C ALA A 288 -9.95 -0.84 25.03
N ALA A 289 -11.13 -1.26 25.49
CA ALA A 289 -11.28 -2.25 26.55
C ALA A 289 -10.71 -3.64 26.18
N LYS A 290 -10.75 -4.00 24.88
CA LYS A 290 -10.21 -5.26 24.37
C LYS A 290 -8.75 -5.17 23.93
N CYS A 291 -8.24 -3.96 23.67
CA CYS A 291 -6.88 -3.77 23.18
C CYS A 291 -5.87 -4.29 24.21
N ILE A 292 -4.73 -4.83 23.79
CA ILE A 292 -3.62 -5.20 24.69
C ILE A 292 -2.34 -4.41 24.39
N ALA A 293 -2.46 -3.34 23.60
CA ALA A 293 -1.35 -2.50 23.15
C ALA A 293 -0.19 -3.28 22.51
N CYS A 294 -0.47 -4.31 21.70
CA CYS A 294 0.58 -5.14 21.09
C CYS A 294 1.25 -4.55 19.84
N GLY A 295 0.72 -3.46 19.27
CA GLY A 295 1.28 -2.80 18.08
C GLY A 295 1.11 -3.55 16.75
N LEU A 296 0.62 -4.80 16.76
CA LEU A 296 0.51 -5.62 15.54
C LEU A 296 -0.40 -5.01 14.46
N CYS A 297 -1.50 -4.36 14.88
CA CYS A 297 -2.39 -3.66 13.95
C CYS A 297 -1.70 -2.50 13.24
N ILE A 298 -0.82 -1.78 13.93
CA ILE A 298 -0.03 -0.67 13.36
C ILE A 298 0.98 -1.24 12.37
N ALA A 299 1.71 -2.28 12.78
CA ALA A 299 2.68 -2.96 11.93
C ALA A 299 2.05 -3.49 10.63
N ALA A 300 0.81 -3.99 10.70
CA ALA A 300 0.11 -4.57 9.56
C ALA A 300 -0.63 -3.54 8.69
N CYS A 301 -0.66 -2.25 9.05
CA CYS A 301 -1.36 -1.24 8.27
C CYS A 301 -0.50 -0.81 7.07
N PRO A 302 -0.91 -1.14 5.82
CA PRO A 302 -0.12 -0.75 4.63
C PRO A 302 -0.19 0.75 4.34
N ASP A 303 -1.25 1.43 4.82
CA ASP A 303 -1.57 2.82 4.48
C ASP A 303 -1.18 3.83 5.56
N ASN A 304 -0.57 3.35 6.66
CA ASN A 304 -0.33 4.13 7.88
C ASN A 304 -1.57 4.91 8.35
N ALA A 305 -2.76 4.34 8.15
CA ALA A 305 -4.04 4.96 8.46
C ALA A 305 -4.43 4.85 9.94
N LEU A 306 -3.60 4.21 10.78
CA LEU A 306 -3.81 4.11 12.22
C LEU A 306 -2.94 5.15 12.94
N ARG A 307 -3.59 6.11 13.60
CA ARG A 307 -2.93 7.11 14.42
C ARG A 307 -3.02 6.69 15.88
N VAL A 308 -1.87 6.50 16.50
CA VAL A 308 -1.79 6.25 17.93
C VAL A 308 -1.79 7.57 18.67
N THR A 309 -2.44 7.68 19.82
CA THR A 309 -2.39 8.85 20.70
C THR A 309 -2.12 8.36 22.11
N VAL A 310 -1.11 8.93 22.77
CA VAL A 310 -0.83 8.67 24.18
C VAL A 310 -0.99 9.96 24.95
N VAL A 311 -1.75 9.94 26.03
CA VAL A 311 -1.93 11.09 26.94
C VAL A 311 -1.50 10.70 28.36
N HIS A 312 -1.05 11.66 29.15
CA HIS A 312 -0.80 11.48 30.58
C HIS A 312 -2.08 11.71 31.40
N ASP A 313 -2.03 11.38 32.68
CA ASP A 313 -3.17 11.46 33.60
C ASP A 313 -3.83 12.85 33.64
N ARG A 314 -3.04 13.93 33.66
CA ARG A 314 -3.57 15.30 33.67
C ARG A 314 -4.44 15.60 32.43
N GLU A 315 -3.92 15.30 31.24
CA GLU A 315 -4.63 15.51 29.99
C GLU A 315 -5.82 14.55 29.85
N PHE A 316 -5.66 13.31 30.33
CA PHE A 316 -6.73 12.31 30.35
C PHE A 316 -7.90 12.74 31.24
N GLU A 317 -7.63 13.24 32.44
CA GLU A 317 -8.66 13.67 33.38
C GLU A 317 -9.47 14.88 32.89
N ALA A 318 -8.87 15.70 32.02
CA ALA A 318 -9.52 16.83 31.38
C ALA A 318 -10.48 16.42 30.22
N LEU A 319 -10.44 15.17 29.75
CA LEU A 319 -11.32 14.67 28.69
C LEU A 319 -12.75 14.43 29.19
N ALA A 320 -13.72 14.48 28.30
CA ALA A 320 -15.09 14.09 28.63
C ALA A 320 -15.18 12.57 28.92
N GLU A 321 -16.14 12.16 29.74
CA GLU A 321 -16.28 10.75 30.17
C GLU A 321 -16.44 9.76 28.99
N MET A 322 -17.08 10.20 27.91
CA MET A 322 -17.22 9.41 26.68
C MET A 322 -15.88 9.27 25.94
N GLU A 323 -15.06 10.33 25.92
CA GLU A 323 -13.73 10.31 25.30
C GLU A 323 -12.76 9.44 26.11
N LYS A 324 -12.87 9.45 27.44
CA LYS A 324 -12.09 8.56 28.32
C LYS A 324 -12.25 7.08 27.96
N LYS A 325 -13.46 6.64 27.55
CA LYS A 325 -13.75 5.25 27.12
C LYS A 325 -12.98 4.84 25.85
N LEU A 326 -12.51 5.81 25.06
CA LEU A 326 -11.72 5.55 23.86
C LEU A 326 -10.25 5.25 24.17
N PHE A 327 -9.82 5.44 25.42
CA PHE A 327 -8.44 5.13 25.80
C PHE A 327 -8.34 3.87 26.65
N ARG A 328 -7.22 3.17 26.43
CA ARG A 328 -6.78 2.04 27.24
C ARG A 328 -5.71 2.52 28.22
N PRO A 329 -5.85 2.25 29.53
CA PRO A 329 -4.76 2.45 30.47
C PRO A 329 -3.51 1.67 30.06
N LEU A 330 -2.38 2.35 30.09
CA LEU A 330 -1.07 1.85 29.70
C LEU A 330 -0.07 2.14 30.82
N ASP A 331 0.37 1.07 31.47
CA ASP A 331 1.44 1.13 32.46
C ASP A 331 2.79 1.15 31.73
N LEU A 332 3.30 2.36 31.47
CA LEU A 332 4.56 2.55 30.76
C LEU A 332 5.80 2.31 31.64
N SER A 333 5.62 2.25 32.96
CA SER A 333 6.72 1.95 33.91
C SER A 333 7.36 0.57 33.67
N LYS A 334 6.60 -0.36 33.09
CA LYS A 334 7.08 -1.68 32.66
C LYS A 334 8.07 -1.63 31.49
N PHE A 335 8.22 -0.49 30.83
CA PHE A 335 8.94 -0.40 29.56
C PHE A 335 10.06 0.64 29.51
N THR A 336 10.14 1.56 30.47
CA THR A 336 11.16 2.63 30.48
C THR A 336 12.45 2.22 31.17
N GLY A 337 12.47 1.15 31.98
CA GLY A 337 13.67 0.72 32.72
C GLY A 337 14.11 1.68 33.84
N TYR A 338 13.70 2.96 33.76
CA TYR A 338 13.75 3.96 34.81
C TYR A 338 12.43 3.91 35.57
N GLY A 339 12.47 3.57 36.86
CA GLY A 339 11.31 3.46 37.76
C GLY A 339 10.67 4.80 38.12
N ASP A 340 10.59 5.74 37.18
CA ASP A 340 10.11 7.09 37.42
C ASP A 340 8.58 7.15 37.40
N ALA A 341 8.02 7.84 38.38
CA ALA A 341 6.59 8.06 38.57
C ALA A 341 5.91 8.80 37.39
N VAL A 342 6.69 9.37 36.46
CA VAL A 342 6.22 10.22 35.35
C VAL A 342 5.37 9.46 34.33
N PHE A 343 5.57 8.14 34.17
CA PHE A 343 4.91 7.33 33.12
C PHE A 343 4.02 6.19 33.69
N LYS A 344 3.69 6.19 34.99
CA LYS A 344 2.83 5.15 35.57
C LYS A 344 1.39 5.20 35.06
N GLU A 345 0.89 6.39 34.79
CA GLU A 345 -0.50 6.66 34.43
C GLU A 345 -0.53 7.34 33.05
N SER A 346 -0.52 6.50 32.01
CA SER A 346 -0.64 6.94 30.63
C SER A 346 -1.76 6.18 29.95
N TYR A 347 -2.37 6.78 28.94
CA TYR A 347 -3.57 6.27 28.31
C TYR A 347 -3.38 6.26 26.80
N LEU A 348 -3.70 5.13 26.16
CA LEU A 348 -3.47 4.87 24.75
C LEU A 348 -4.78 4.78 23.97
N ASN A 349 -4.89 5.56 22.90
CA ASN A 349 -5.91 5.39 21.87
C ASN A 349 -5.24 5.01 20.53
N ILE A 350 -5.94 4.21 19.72
CA ILE A 350 -5.54 3.93 18.33
C ILE A 350 -6.69 4.34 17.42
N ASN A 351 -6.66 5.58 16.93
CA ASN A 351 -7.68 6.13 16.07
C ASN A 351 -7.44 5.78 14.60
N VAL A 352 -8.51 5.65 13.83
CA VAL A 352 -8.43 5.40 12.38
C VAL A 352 -8.59 6.72 11.64
N MET A 353 -7.59 7.07 10.83
CA MET A 353 -7.64 8.20 9.91
C MET A 353 -8.43 7.78 8.67
N SER A 354 -9.73 8.07 8.67
CA SER A 354 -10.67 7.66 7.61
C SER A 354 -10.26 8.14 6.21
N GLN A 355 -9.62 9.30 6.13
CA GLN A 355 -9.05 9.87 4.90
C GLN A 355 -8.02 8.93 4.22
N TYR A 356 -7.24 8.19 5.00
CA TYR A 356 -6.17 7.32 4.47
C TYR A 356 -6.59 5.85 4.43
N CYS A 357 -7.59 5.46 5.21
CA CYS A 357 -7.98 4.08 5.35
C CYS A 357 -8.76 3.55 4.13
N LYS A 358 -8.19 2.55 3.48
CA LYS A 358 -8.80 1.85 2.33
C LYS A 358 -9.64 0.63 2.72
N GLY A 359 -9.87 0.39 4.01
CA GLY A 359 -10.75 -0.68 4.48
C GLY A 359 -10.26 -2.10 4.20
N CYS A 360 -8.95 -2.33 4.12
CA CYS A 360 -8.38 -3.64 3.80
C CYS A 360 -8.44 -4.70 4.92
N GLY A 361 -8.84 -4.30 6.13
CA GLY A 361 -9.02 -5.19 7.27
C GLY A 361 -7.78 -5.90 7.82
N ALA A 362 -6.57 -5.67 7.28
CA ALA A 362 -5.32 -6.24 7.79
C ALA A 362 -5.10 -6.01 9.30
N CYS A 363 -5.52 -4.85 9.83
CA CYS A 363 -5.47 -4.54 11.26
C CYS A 363 -6.44 -5.36 12.12
N VAL A 364 -7.58 -5.77 11.55
CA VAL A 364 -8.59 -6.64 12.19
C VAL A 364 -8.09 -8.08 12.18
N GLU A 365 -7.56 -8.54 11.04
CA GLU A 365 -6.99 -9.87 10.83
C GLU A 365 -5.93 -10.21 11.89
N VAL A 366 -4.97 -9.31 12.12
CA VAL A 366 -3.88 -9.54 13.09
C VAL A 366 -4.28 -9.34 14.56
N CYS A 367 -5.49 -8.82 14.82
CA CYS A 367 -5.91 -8.46 16.17
C CYS A 367 -6.37 -9.68 16.99
N LYS A 368 -5.47 -10.23 17.79
CA LYS A 368 -5.72 -11.43 18.62
C LYS A 368 -6.89 -11.29 19.60
N THR A 369 -7.18 -10.07 20.07
CA THR A 369 -8.27 -9.80 21.03
C THR A 369 -9.53 -9.24 20.39
N LYS A 370 -9.56 -9.09 19.05
CA LYS A 370 -10.67 -8.48 18.32
C LYS A 370 -11.04 -7.09 18.87
N ALA A 371 -10.01 -6.30 19.15
CA ALA A 371 -10.13 -4.89 19.52
C ALA A 371 -10.44 -3.98 18.31
N PHE A 372 -10.41 -4.53 17.09
CA PHE A 372 -10.91 -3.86 15.89
C PHE A 372 -12.05 -4.68 15.27
N SER A 373 -13.02 -3.98 14.69
CA SER A 373 -14.08 -4.54 13.86
C SER A 373 -14.31 -3.65 12.65
N LEU A 374 -14.49 -4.24 11.47
CA LEU A 374 -14.90 -3.49 10.28
C LEU A 374 -16.38 -3.11 10.39
N VAL A 375 -16.69 -1.86 10.09
CA VAL A 375 -18.04 -1.33 9.93
C VAL A 375 -18.17 -0.69 8.54
N ASP A 376 -19.38 -0.60 8.02
CA ASP A 376 -19.65 0.12 6.78
C ASP A 376 -19.34 1.62 6.96
N LYS A 377 -18.72 2.26 5.97
CA LYS A 377 -18.41 3.70 6.04
C LYS A 377 -19.65 4.57 6.12
N GLU A 378 -20.76 4.17 5.50
CA GLU A 378 -21.99 4.94 5.46
C GLU A 378 -22.73 4.90 6.80
N SER A 379 -22.57 3.81 7.57
CA SER A 379 -23.14 3.71 8.92
C SER A 379 -22.40 4.54 9.97
N VAL A 380 -21.24 5.12 9.64
CA VAL A 380 -20.42 5.90 10.58
C VAL A 380 -21.00 7.30 10.85
N LYS A 381 -21.87 7.85 10.00
CA LYS A 381 -22.25 9.29 10.02
C LYS A 381 -23.09 9.78 11.22
N VAL A 382 -23.67 8.90 12.04
CA VAL A 382 -24.53 9.30 13.18
C VAL A 382 -23.93 8.90 14.54
N GLU A 383 -22.94 8.00 14.55
CA GLU A 383 -22.27 7.49 15.75
C GLU A 383 -20.76 7.84 15.78
N ALA A 384 -20.26 8.59 14.78
CA ALA A 384 -18.84 8.89 14.58
C ALA A 384 -18.20 9.67 15.73
N GLU A 385 -18.92 10.61 16.33
CA GLU A 385 -18.37 11.47 17.39
C GLU A 385 -18.00 10.68 18.66
N GLU A 386 -18.68 9.55 18.91
CA GLU A 386 -18.44 8.72 20.09
C GLU A 386 -17.39 7.63 19.86
N ARG A 387 -17.09 7.29 18.60
CA ARG A 387 -16.24 6.13 18.24
C ARG A 387 -14.84 6.51 17.77
N PHE A 388 -14.65 7.75 17.33
CA PHE A 388 -13.37 8.25 16.84
C PHE A 388 -12.86 9.38 17.73
N LEU A 389 -11.55 9.48 17.85
CA LEU A 389 -10.92 10.54 18.61
C LEU A 389 -11.05 11.87 17.86
N LYS A 390 -11.48 12.92 18.57
CA LYS A 390 -11.57 14.27 17.99
C LYS A 390 -10.17 14.84 17.70
N PRO A 391 -10.00 15.64 16.63
CA PRO A 391 -8.70 16.15 16.23
C PRO A 391 -7.96 16.95 17.31
N GLU A 392 -8.67 17.69 18.16
CA GLU A 392 -8.10 18.53 19.21
C GLU A 392 -7.33 17.69 20.25
N ILE A 393 -7.75 16.44 20.46
CA ILE A 393 -7.11 15.55 21.43
C ILE A 393 -5.71 15.13 20.95
N TYR A 394 -5.43 15.20 19.65
CA TYR A 394 -4.10 14.88 19.12
C TYR A 394 -3.01 15.83 19.59
N ASP A 395 -3.35 17.06 19.98
CA ASP A 395 -2.37 18.03 20.47
C ASP A 395 -1.83 17.68 21.87
N HIS A 396 -2.57 16.84 22.60
CA HIS A 396 -2.18 16.28 23.90
C HIS A 396 -1.32 15.03 23.79
N ASP A 397 -0.96 14.60 22.58
CA ASP A 397 -0.15 13.39 22.38
C ASP A 397 1.27 13.55 22.93
N VAL A 398 1.56 12.84 24.01
CA VAL A 398 2.87 12.84 24.69
C VAL A 398 3.81 11.76 24.17
N SER A 399 3.36 10.92 23.23
CA SER A 399 4.17 9.82 22.71
C SER A 399 5.56 10.20 22.20
N PRO A 400 5.80 11.39 21.56
CA PRO A 400 7.14 11.79 21.15
C PRO A 400 8.06 12.08 22.34
N THR A 401 7.50 12.55 23.45
CA THR A 401 8.20 12.81 24.71
C THR A 401 8.56 11.51 25.42
N VAL A 402 7.71 10.48 25.33
CA VAL A 402 7.96 9.17 25.94
C VAL A 402 9.01 8.36 25.17
N ALA A 403 8.97 8.42 23.83
CA ALA A 403 9.76 7.54 22.96
C ALA A 403 11.28 7.48 23.29
N PRO A 404 11.97 8.57 23.66
CA PRO A 404 13.40 8.53 24.03
C PRO A 404 13.72 7.78 25.33
N TYR A 405 12.74 7.63 26.23
CA TYR A 405 12.91 7.01 27.55
C TYR A 405 12.67 5.51 27.55
N VAL A 406 12.21 4.95 26.43
CA VAL A 406 12.07 3.50 26.26
C VAL A 406 13.45 2.89 26.02
N LYS A 407 14.18 2.55 27.09
CA LYS A 407 15.50 1.92 27.01
C LYS A 407 15.46 0.45 27.49
N ASP A 408 16.23 -0.38 26.79
CA ASP A 408 16.65 -1.72 27.22
C ASP A 408 15.57 -2.81 27.37
N SER A 409 14.55 -2.79 26.51
CA SER A 409 13.55 -3.87 26.52
C SER A 409 13.22 -4.44 25.15
N ARG A 410 12.90 -5.74 25.13
CA ARG A 410 12.23 -6.44 24.01
C ARG A 410 10.88 -5.80 23.63
N TYR A 411 10.33 -4.94 24.50
CA TYR A 411 9.14 -4.15 24.25
C TYR A 411 9.43 -2.85 23.47
N LEU A 412 10.70 -2.47 23.27
CA LEU A 412 11.07 -1.30 22.45
C LEU A 412 10.52 -1.40 21.03
N GLN A 413 10.60 -2.58 20.41
CA GLN A 413 10.03 -2.81 19.07
C GLN A 413 8.52 -2.61 19.07
N GLN A 414 7.84 -3.13 20.09
CA GLN A 414 6.39 -3.02 20.24
C GLN A 414 5.96 -1.56 20.45
N LEU A 415 6.72 -0.83 21.27
CA LEU A 415 6.47 0.58 21.55
C LEU A 415 6.79 1.46 20.35
N MET A 416 7.90 1.22 19.65
CA MET A 416 8.20 1.94 18.42
C MET A 416 7.12 1.70 17.38
N LEU A 417 6.60 0.47 17.25
CA LEU A 417 5.44 0.21 16.37
C LEU A 417 4.18 0.96 16.82
N LEU A 418 3.92 1.07 18.12
CA LEU A 418 2.84 1.91 18.62
C LEU A 418 3.07 3.40 18.33
N TYR A 419 4.31 3.87 18.40
CA TYR A 419 4.64 5.26 18.12
C TYR A 419 4.79 5.55 16.63
N SER A 420 4.97 4.51 15.81
CA SER A 420 5.30 4.62 14.38
C SER A 420 4.14 4.57 13.41
N GLY A 421 2.89 4.65 13.88
CA GLY A 421 1.74 4.75 12.98
C GLY A 421 1.79 6.00 12.09
N GLN A 422 0.64 6.61 11.82
CA GLN A 422 0.53 7.80 10.94
C GLN A 422 1.49 8.98 11.27
N LYS A 423 2.12 8.99 12.45
CA LYS A 423 3.07 10.02 12.89
C LYS A 423 4.35 10.08 12.07
N PHE A 424 4.99 8.92 11.81
CA PHE A 424 6.30 8.89 11.14
C PHE A 424 6.19 8.76 9.63
N LEU A 425 5.16 8.07 9.13
CA LEU A 425 4.93 7.93 7.70
C LEU A 425 3.55 8.47 7.35
N PRO A 426 3.46 9.38 6.37
CA PRO A 426 2.17 9.90 5.93
C PRO A 426 1.37 8.78 5.26
N GLY A 427 0.05 8.83 5.45
CA GLY A 427 -0.88 8.04 4.64
C GLY A 427 -1.11 8.69 3.27
N GLY A 428 -2.16 8.23 2.58
CA GLY A 428 -2.61 8.85 1.34
C GLY A 428 -1.82 8.46 0.08
N HIS A 429 -0.91 7.48 0.14
CA HIS A 429 -0.35 6.88 -1.08
C HIS A 429 -1.39 6.04 -1.84
N SER A 430 -1.10 5.65 -3.08
CA SER A 430 -2.08 5.01 -3.98
C SER A 430 -1.92 3.48 -4.12
N LEU A 431 -1.16 2.84 -3.22
CA LEU A 431 -1.02 1.37 -3.15
C LEU A 431 -2.39 0.68 -3.00
N CYS A 432 -2.47 -0.58 -3.43
CA CYS A 432 -3.70 -1.36 -3.29
C CYS A 432 -4.09 -1.55 -1.80
N PRO A 433 -5.38 -1.66 -1.46
CA PRO A 433 -5.82 -2.10 -0.14
C PRO A 433 -5.16 -3.44 0.23
N GLY A 434 -4.49 -3.50 1.38
CA GLY A 434 -3.81 -4.72 1.85
C GLY A 434 -2.46 -5.00 1.18
N CYS A 435 -1.83 -4.01 0.55
CA CYS A 435 -0.56 -4.19 -0.14
C CYS A 435 0.59 -4.60 0.79
N GLY A 436 1.28 -5.71 0.49
CA GLY A 436 2.46 -6.14 1.25
C GLY A 436 3.62 -5.13 1.22
N GLU A 437 3.83 -4.42 0.10
CA GLU A 437 4.92 -3.45 -0.03
C GLU A 437 4.79 -2.30 0.99
N GLY A 438 3.58 -1.77 1.19
CA GLY A 438 3.34 -0.71 2.18
C GLY A 438 3.60 -1.17 3.62
N ILE A 439 3.27 -2.43 3.94
CA ILE A 439 3.56 -3.03 5.25
C ILE A 439 5.08 -3.14 5.45
N ILE A 440 5.81 -3.59 4.44
CA ILE A 440 7.28 -3.70 4.49
C ILE A 440 7.91 -2.32 4.68
N GLU A 441 7.46 -1.31 3.95
CA GLU A 441 7.95 0.07 4.10
C GLU A 441 7.74 0.61 5.51
N ASN A 442 6.55 0.38 6.08
CA ASN A 442 6.26 0.74 7.46
C ASN A 442 7.26 0.11 8.44
N LEU A 443 7.50 -1.20 8.32
CA LEU A 443 8.47 -1.92 9.17
C LEU A 443 9.91 -1.40 8.97
N VAL A 444 10.34 -1.17 7.73
CA VAL A 444 11.70 -0.70 7.43
C VAL A 444 11.94 0.68 8.00
N PHE A 445 11.02 1.63 7.80
CA PHE A 445 11.21 2.98 8.33
C PHE A 445 11.02 3.06 9.84
N ALA A 446 10.14 2.23 10.43
CA ALA A 446 10.05 2.11 11.88
C ALA A 446 11.37 1.58 12.47
N ALA A 447 11.99 0.57 11.84
CA ALA A 447 13.30 0.06 12.25
C ALA A 447 14.41 1.11 12.06
N ALA A 448 14.40 1.85 10.94
CA ALA A 448 15.36 2.91 10.67
C ALA A 448 15.28 4.03 11.73
N GLU A 449 14.07 4.48 12.07
CA GLU A 449 13.85 5.44 13.16
C GLU A 449 14.31 4.88 14.51
N MET A 450 14.11 3.59 14.76
CA MET A 450 14.54 2.97 16.01
C MET A 450 16.06 2.97 16.16
N VAL A 451 16.81 2.62 15.11
CA VAL A 451 18.28 2.70 15.11
C VAL A 451 18.75 4.16 15.23
N ARG A 452 18.09 5.08 14.52
CA ARG A 452 18.45 6.51 14.52
C ARG A 452 18.23 7.18 15.88
N ARG A 453 17.15 6.83 16.59
CA ARG A 453 16.81 7.37 17.91
C ARG A 453 17.51 6.66 19.05
N ASN A 454 17.98 5.43 18.83
CA ASN A 454 18.77 4.70 19.80
C ASN A 454 20.07 4.15 19.18
N PRO A 455 21.08 5.02 18.93
CA PRO A 455 22.33 4.61 18.31
C PRO A 455 23.14 3.55 19.10
N ARG A 456 22.81 3.31 20.39
CA ARG A 456 23.40 2.20 21.17
C ARG A 456 23.09 0.84 20.58
N LEU A 457 21.97 0.69 19.86
CA LEU A 457 21.63 -0.53 19.12
C LEU A 457 22.72 -0.89 18.10
N ILE A 458 23.44 0.10 17.59
CA ILE A 458 24.59 -0.12 16.71
C ILE A 458 25.73 -0.75 17.52
N ALA A 459 26.05 -0.20 18.70
CA ALA A 459 27.06 -0.77 19.57
C ALA A 459 26.73 -2.22 19.99
N ASP A 460 25.47 -2.48 20.37
CA ASP A 460 25.01 -3.82 20.76
C ASP A 460 25.11 -4.84 19.64
N PHE A 461 24.77 -4.44 18.41
CA PHE A 461 24.96 -5.28 17.24
C PHE A 461 26.43 -5.68 17.07
N TYR A 462 27.37 -4.73 17.12
CA TYR A 462 28.80 -5.01 16.96
C TYR A 462 29.42 -5.77 18.14
N ARG A 463 28.87 -5.65 19.36
CA ARG A 463 29.25 -6.53 20.49
C ARG A 463 28.90 -7.99 20.21
N SER A 464 27.83 -8.25 19.44
CA SER A 464 27.46 -9.62 19.06
C SER A 464 28.34 -10.23 17.96
N ILE A 465 29.16 -9.41 17.27
CA ILE A 465 30.11 -9.87 16.24
C ILE A 465 31.43 -9.07 16.32
N PRO A 466 32.27 -9.29 17.35
CA PRO A 466 33.50 -8.52 17.53
C PRO A 466 34.48 -8.63 16.36
N ALA A 467 34.43 -9.74 15.61
CA ALA A 467 35.26 -10.00 14.43
C ALA A 467 35.07 -8.97 13.30
N LEU A 468 33.97 -8.21 13.30
CA LEU A 468 33.67 -7.18 12.32
C LEU A 468 34.16 -5.78 12.72
N MET A 469 34.82 -5.61 13.88
CA MET A 469 35.31 -4.28 14.29
C MET A 469 36.73 -4.02 13.77
N THR A 470 36.84 -3.30 12.66
CA THR A 470 38.11 -2.72 12.20
C THR A 470 38.34 -1.30 12.74
N ARG A 471 39.59 -0.81 12.71
CA ARG A 471 39.96 0.55 13.19
C ARG A 471 39.23 1.67 12.45
N GLU A 472 38.99 1.51 11.15
CA GLU A 472 38.28 2.49 10.30
C GLU A 472 36.75 2.41 10.48
N GLN A 473 36.20 1.20 10.62
CA GLN A 473 34.80 1.03 11.00
C GLN A 473 34.52 1.63 12.38
N GLY A 474 35.44 1.47 13.34
CA GLY A 474 35.34 1.98 14.70
C GLY A 474 35.12 3.50 14.79
N ARG A 475 35.83 4.31 13.98
CA ARG A 475 35.64 5.78 13.99
C ARG A 475 34.26 6.20 13.48
N GLY A 476 33.81 5.63 12.35
CA GLY A 476 32.48 5.95 11.82
C GLY A 476 31.35 5.39 12.69
N LEU A 477 31.56 4.22 13.30
CA LEU A 477 30.64 3.64 14.27
C LEU A 477 30.48 4.55 15.49
N GLN A 478 31.61 4.99 16.07
CA GLN A 478 31.60 5.90 17.21
C GLN A 478 30.90 7.22 16.87
N HIS A 479 31.17 7.78 15.68
CA HIS A 479 30.46 8.97 15.21
C HIS A 479 28.94 8.75 15.14
N MET A 480 28.47 7.62 14.58
CA MET A 480 27.03 7.33 14.54
C MET A 480 26.42 7.13 15.94
N ILE A 481 27.18 6.57 16.87
CA ILE A 481 26.75 6.40 18.27
C ILE A 481 26.61 7.77 18.97
N ASP A 482 27.57 8.65 18.77
CA ASP A 482 27.66 9.93 19.49
C ASP A 482 26.75 11.01 18.87
N HIS A 483 26.59 11.01 17.55
CA HIS A 483 25.92 12.07 16.80
C HIS A 483 24.68 11.61 16.01
N GLY A 484 24.42 10.31 15.96
CA GLY A 484 23.39 9.73 15.09
C GLY A 484 23.81 9.69 13.62
N PHE A 485 22.83 9.51 12.73
CA PHE A 485 23.05 9.44 11.29
C PHE A 485 21.83 9.95 10.51
N ASN A 486 22.07 10.33 9.26
CA ASN A 486 21.06 10.67 8.27
C ASN A 486 20.59 9.43 7.52
N ILE A 487 19.39 9.47 6.92
CA ILE A 487 18.86 8.40 6.07
C ILE A 487 18.60 8.98 4.68
N TYR A 488 19.06 8.27 3.65
CA TYR A 488 18.76 8.56 2.25
C TYR A 488 18.19 7.31 1.58
N THR A 489 17.14 7.47 0.78
CA THR A 489 16.50 6.34 0.10
C THR A 489 16.65 6.41 -1.42
N VAL A 490 16.84 5.25 -2.02
CA VAL A 490 16.92 5.04 -3.46
C VAL A 490 15.85 4.03 -3.83
N ASN A 491 15.07 4.31 -4.86
CA ASN A 491 13.94 3.46 -5.22
C ASN A 491 14.05 3.08 -6.70
N ALA A 492 14.03 1.78 -6.96
CA ALA A 492 13.84 1.25 -8.29
C ALA A 492 12.40 1.53 -8.76
N THR A 493 12.23 1.64 -10.09
CA THR A 493 10.91 1.72 -10.70
C THR A 493 10.09 0.46 -10.37
N GLY A 494 8.87 0.60 -9.84
CA GLY A 494 8.03 -0.50 -9.38
C GLY A 494 6.72 -0.02 -8.73
N CYS A 495 5.94 -0.93 -8.15
CA CYS A 495 4.63 -0.63 -7.54
C CYS A 495 4.72 0.44 -6.44
N ALA A 496 5.55 0.22 -5.41
CA ALA A 496 5.83 1.18 -4.35
C ALA A 496 6.19 2.55 -4.91
N GLN A 497 7.05 2.59 -5.92
CA GLN A 497 7.51 3.84 -6.50
C GLN A 497 6.39 4.62 -7.21
N VAL A 498 5.62 3.96 -8.10
CA VAL A 498 4.52 4.65 -8.80
C VAL A 498 3.38 5.04 -7.87
N SER A 499 3.29 4.39 -6.70
CA SER A 499 2.17 4.57 -5.78
C SER A 499 2.46 5.50 -4.60
N CYS A 500 3.71 5.53 -4.12
CA CYS A 500 4.15 6.33 -2.99
C CYS A 500 4.84 7.64 -3.42
N LEU A 501 5.27 7.75 -4.69
CA LEU A 501 6.07 8.87 -5.19
C LEU A 501 5.55 9.38 -6.55
N GLY A 502 4.26 9.21 -6.82
CA GLY A 502 3.59 9.74 -8.00
C GLY A 502 3.20 11.21 -7.82
N ASN A 503 3.76 12.11 -8.64
CA ASN A 503 3.45 13.54 -8.58
C ASN A 503 1.93 13.81 -8.63
N PRO A 504 1.40 14.74 -7.83
CA PRO A 504 2.12 15.65 -6.91
C PRO A 504 2.33 15.07 -5.49
N TYR A 505 2.04 13.78 -5.28
CA TYR A 505 2.01 13.16 -3.96
C TYR A 505 3.28 12.36 -3.64
N ASN A 506 3.92 12.73 -2.55
CA ASN A 506 5.12 12.10 -2.02
C ASN A 506 4.82 11.61 -0.59
N ALA A 507 4.84 10.29 -0.42
CA ALA A 507 4.62 9.61 0.85
C ALA A 507 5.91 9.31 1.63
N ARG A 508 7.07 9.77 1.14
CA ARG A 508 8.35 9.64 1.86
C ARG A 508 8.55 10.80 2.83
N VAL A 509 9.24 10.50 3.91
CA VAL A 509 9.71 11.49 4.91
C VAL A 509 11.20 11.78 4.80
N TYR A 510 11.97 10.85 4.24
CA TYR A 510 13.40 11.02 3.99
C TYR A 510 13.66 11.54 2.59
N PRO A 511 14.78 12.24 2.37
CA PRO A 511 15.28 12.51 1.03
C PRO A 511 15.37 11.20 0.23
N THR A 512 14.74 11.21 -0.94
CA THR A 512 14.44 10.02 -1.71
C THR A 512 14.69 10.28 -3.19
N GLY A 513 15.33 9.34 -3.88
CA GLY A 513 15.48 9.36 -5.32
C GLY A 513 14.75 8.20 -5.98
N HIS A 514 14.13 8.47 -7.13
CA HIS A 514 13.60 7.47 -8.04
C HIS A 514 14.56 7.29 -9.21
N TYR A 515 15.04 6.07 -9.42
CA TYR A 515 15.96 5.77 -10.50
C TYR A 515 15.40 4.70 -11.45
N GLY A 516 16.06 4.58 -12.60
CA GLY A 516 15.72 3.59 -13.62
C GLY A 516 15.62 2.17 -13.05
N PHE A 517 14.78 1.35 -13.69
CA PHE A 517 14.36 0.06 -13.17
C PHE A 517 15.51 -0.90 -12.80
N GLY A 518 16.59 -0.92 -13.60
CA GLY A 518 17.79 -1.73 -13.35
C GLY A 518 18.96 -1.01 -12.71
N THR A 519 18.85 0.30 -12.42
CA THR A 519 20.00 1.14 -12.03
C THR A 519 20.01 1.50 -10.54
N ALA A 520 19.04 1.05 -9.76
CA ALA A 520 18.89 1.42 -8.35
C ALA A 520 20.11 1.05 -7.50
N SER A 521 20.73 -0.12 -7.72
CA SER A 521 21.94 -0.51 -6.98
C SER A 521 23.14 0.39 -7.28
N ALA A 522 23.34 0.76 -8.56
CA ALA A 522 24.38 1.70 -8.96
C ALA A 522 24.13 3.10 -8.38
N ALA A 523 22.88 3.57 -8.39
CA ALA A 523 22.48 4.81 -7.75
C ALA A 523 22.70 4.79 -6.23
N GLY A 524 22.42 3.65 -5.58
CA GLY A 524 22.67 3.43 -4.15
C GLY A 524 24.14 3.56 -3.79
N LEU A 525 25.04 2.91 -4.54
CA LEU A 525 26.49 3.06 -4.36
C LEU A 525 26.95 4.51 -4.60
N GLY A 526 26.52 5.12 -5.71
CA GLY A 526 26.88 6.50 -6.04
C GLY A 526 26.44 7.47 -4.96
N ALA A 527 25.21 7.33 -4.46
CA ALA A 527 24.70 8.12 -3.34
C ALA A 527 25.55 7.90 -2.08
N ARG A 528 25.87 6.65 -1.73
CA ARG A 528 26.67 6.34 -0.54
C ARG A 528 28.07 6.94 -0.60
N VAL A 529 28.74 6.89 -1.75
CA VAL A 529 30.07 7.49 -1.94
C VAL A 529 29.98 9.01 -1.87
N SER A 530 29.01 9.61 -2.57
CA SER A 530 28.82 11.06 -2.61
C SER A 530 28.53 11.65 -1.22
N LEU A 531 27.59 11.06 -0.48
CA LEU A 531 27.19 11.52 0.85
C LEU A 531 28.32 11.36 1.88
N PHE A 532 29.15 10.34 1.74
CA PHE A 532 30.33 10.19 2.59
C PHE A 532 31.42 11.21 2.27
N ASN A 533 31.65 11.53 1.00
CA ASN A 533 32.56 12.61 0.63
C ASN A 533 32.04 13.96 1.12
N ALA A 534 30.72 14.21 1.05
CA ALA A 534 30.11 15.40 1.61
C ALA A 534 30.33 15.52 3.12
N PHE A 535 30.16 14.42 3.86
CA PHE A 535 30.50 14.35 5.29
C PHE A 535 31.99 14.60 5.55
N ARG A 536 32.89 13.93 4.81
CA ARG A 536 34.35 14.06 4.97
C ARG A 536 34.83 15.49 4.71
N ASN A 537 34.17 16.19 3.80
CA ASN A 537 34.46 17.57 3.44
C ASN A 537 33.62 18.59 4.23
N PHE A 538 32.95 18.17 5.32
CA PHE A 538 32.18 19.02 6.22
C PHE A 538 30.94 19.72 5.62
N TYR A 539 30.46 19.28 4.45
CA TYR A 539 29.16 19.69 3.91
C TYR A 539 27.99 19.00 4.62
N LEU A 540 28.26 17.87 5.28
CA LEU A 540 27.33 17.19 6.19
C LEU A 540 27.99 17.01 7.56
N ASP A 541 27.21 17.19 8.61
CA ASP A 541 27.62 17.00 10.00
C ASP A 541 27.53 15.54 10.46
N LYS A 542 26.73 14.72 9.75
CA LYS A 542 26.44 13.32 10.09
C LYS A 542 26.65 12.38 8.92
N LEU A 543 27.13 11.17 9.22
CA LEU A 543 27.15 10.06 8.27
C LEU A 543 25.73 9.70 7.80
N THR A 544 25.61 9.17 6.58
CA THR A 544 24.32 8.82 5.99
C THR A 544 24.22 7.32 5.69
N LYS A 545 23.12 6.70 6.15
CA LYS A 545 22.69 5.35 5.77
C LYS A 545 21.89 5.40 4.48
N VAL A 546 22.22 4.53 3.52
CA VAL A 546 21.54 4.46 2.23
C VAL A 546 20.68 3.20 2.16
N LEU A 547 19.38 3.37 1.96
CA LEU A 547 18.41 2.28 1.80
C LEU A 547 17.94 2.21 0.34
N VAL A 548 18.05 1.05 -0.30
CA VAL A 548 17.67 0.84 -1.70
C VAL A 548 16.46 -0.09 -1.75
N PHE A 549 15.35 0.38 -2.30
CA PHE A 549 14.09 -0.35 -2.41
C PHE A 549 13.82 -0.79 -3.84
N GLY A 550 13.21 -1.96 -4.02
CA GLY A 550 12.78 -2.44 -5.34
C GLY A 550 12.02 -3.76 -5.26
N GLY A 551 11.20 -4.03 -6.27
CA GLY A 551 10.51 -5.32 -6.39
C GLY A 551 11.44 -6.43 -6.90
N ASP A 552 10.97 -7.67 -6.89
CA ASP A 552 11.72 -8.81 -7.43
C ASP A 552 12.15 -8.55 -8.88
N GLY A 553 11.27 -8.03 -9.74
CA GLY A 553 11.66 -7.73 -11.12
C GLY A 553 12.83 -6.75 -11.31
N SER A 554 13.07 -5.85 -10.34
CA SER A 554 14.23 -4.97 -10.40
C SER A 554 15.52 -5.74 -10.10
N PHE A 555 15.50 -6.63 -9.10
CA PHE A 555 16.73 -7.23 -8.56
C PHE A 555 17.00 -8.66 -9.06
N TYR A 556 15.96 -9.44 -9.34
CA TYR A 556 16.07 -10.80 -9.88
C TYR A 556 16.44 -10.83 -11.36
N ASP A 557 16.03 -9.79 -12.08
CA ASP A 557 16.08 -9.76 -13.53
C ASP A 557 16.94 -8.59 -14.02
N ILE A 558 16.34 -7.43 -14.33
CA ILE A 558 17.02 -6.34 -15.06
C ILE A 558 18.22 -5.72 -14.32
N GLY A 559 18.14 -5.62 -12.99
CA GLY A 559 19.17 -5.00 -12.12
C GLY A 559 20.04 -6.00 -11.37
N ASN A 560 19.93 -7.31 -11.66
CA ASN A 560 20.67 -8.34 -10.94
C ASN A 560 22.19 -8.16 -11.02
N GLN A 561 22.70 -7.82 -12.21
CA GLN A 561 24.14 -7.58 -12.40
C GLN A 561 24.64 -6.42 -11.53
N GLY A 562 23.91 -5.29 -11.54
CA GLY A 562 24.26 -4.11 -10.75
C GLY A 562 24.16 -4.36 -9.24
N LEU A 563 23.20 -5.17 -8.80
CA LEU A 563 23.11 -5.61 -7.41
C LEU A 563 24.32 -6.46 -7.01
N ASN A 564 24.66 -7.49 -7.79
CA ASN A 564 25.78 -8.39 -7.47
C ASN A 564 27.12 -7.65 -7.42
N PHE A 565 27.35 -6.71 -8.36
CA PHE A 565 28.51 -5.81 -8.27
C PHE A 565 28.48 -5.01 -6.96
N ALA A 566 27.35 -4.39 -6.64
CA ALA A 566 27.26 -3.52 -5.48
C ALA A 566 27.39 -4.21 -4.13
N LEU A 567 26.93 -5.47 -4.02
CA LEU A 567 27.14 -6.29 -2.82
C LEU A 567 28.63 -6.64 -2.61
N GLY A 568 29.44 -6.65 -3.67
CA GLY A 568 30.88 -6.91 -3.60
C GLY A 568 31.74 -5.72 -3.17
N GLU A 569 31.22 -4.49 -3.23
CA GLU A 569 31.96 -3.25 -2.94
C GLU A 569 32.09 -2.94 -1.44
N ASP A 570 31.53 -3.79 -0.57
CA ASP A 570 31.55 -3.67 0.90
C ASP A 570 31.11 -2.29 1.44
N GLN A 571 30.20 -1.63 0.72
CA GLN A 571 29.67 -0.33 1.10
C GLN A 571 28.46 -0.47 2.04
N ASP A 572 28.31 0.52 2.93
CA ASP A 572 27.19 0.62 3.88
C ASP A 572 25.90 1.04 3.14
N VAL A 573 25.27 0.05 2.51
CA VAL A 573 24.04 0.15 1.73
C VAL A 573 23.17 -1.05 2.06
N THR A 574 21.89 -0.79 2.34
CA THR A 574 20.90 -1.83 2.65
C THR A 574 19.89 -1.92 1.52
N TRP A 575 19.82 -3.06 0.85
CA TRP A 575 18.82 -3.38 -0.17
C TRP A 575 17.62 -4.07 0.46
N ILE A 576 16.42 -3.59 0.13
CA ILE A 576 15.14 -4.15 0.54
C ILE A 576 14.39 -4.57 -0.72
N ILE A 577 14.14 -5.88 -0.83
CA ILE A 577 13.44 -6.51 -1.96
C ILE A 577 12.01 -6.82 -1.57
N TYR A 578 11.05 -6.28 -2.32
CA TYR A 578 9.66 -6.73 -2.30
C TYR A 578 9.49 -7.92 -3.24
N ASN A 579 9.59 -9.14 -2.74
CA ASN A 579 9.34 -10.33 -3.55
C ASN A 579 7.86 -10.65 -3.56
N ASN A 580 7.18 -10.20 -4.62
CA ASN A 580 5.77 -10.45 -4.83
C ASN A 580 5.55 -11.56 -5.89
N GLU A 581 6.63 -12.16 -6.40
CA GLU A 581 6.66 -13.26 -7.37
C GLU A 581 6.13 -12.89 -8.77
N ALA A 582 6.15 -11.60 -9.16
CA ALA A 582 5.79 -11.13 -10.51
C ALA A 582 6.21 -9.66 -10.76
N TYR A 583 6.06 -9.17 -11.99
CA TYR A 583 6.12 -7.72 -12.22
C TYR A 583 4.74 -7.11 -11.98
N MET A 584 4.44 -6.80 -10.72
CA MET A 584 3.09 -6.35 -10.32
C MET A 584 2.68 -5.03 -10.96
N ASN A 585 3.63 -4.13 -11.24
CA ASN A 585 3.32 -2.80 -11.79
C ASN A 585 2.94 -2.84 -13.28
N THR A 586 3.52 -3.74 -14.05
CA THR A 586 3.37 -3.73 -15.52
C THR A 586 2.30 -4.70 -16.00
N GLY A 587 1.51 -5.28 -15.09
CA GLY A 587 0.43 -6.22 -15.41
C GLY A 587 0.77 -7.67 -15.11
N PHE A 588 1.47 -7.92 -14.00
CA PHE A 588 1.76 -9.27 -13.47
C PHE A 588 2.54 -10.15 -14.46
N GLN A 589 3.56 -9.60 -15.12
CA GLN A 589 4.47 -10.39 -15.96
C GLN A 589 5.27 -11.39 -15.12
N LYS A 590 5.76 -12.44 -15.78
CA LYS A 590 6.71 -13.39 -15.21
C LYS A 590 7.99 -12.68 -14.76
N SER A 591 8.48 -13.02 -13.57
CA SER A 591 9.79 -12.63 -13.06
C SER A 591 10.66 -13.86 -12.76
N GLY A 592 11.94 -13.63 -12.46
CA GLY A 592 12.82 -14.65 -11.90
C GLY A 592 12.35 -15.21 -10.56
N ALA A 593 11.49 -14.48 -9.83
CA ALA A 593 10.89 -14.91 -8.57
C ALA A 593 9.50 -15.55 -8.73
N SER A 594 8.89 -15.54 -9.92
CA SER A 594 7.64 -16.29 -10.16
C SER A 594 7.83 -17.79 -9.92
N ARG A 595 6.77 -18.49 -9.51
CA ARG A 595 6.80 -19.95 -9.26
C ARG A 595 6.48 -20.76 -10.50
N PHE A 596 6.95 -22.00 -10.52
CA PHE A 596 6.59 -22.96 -11.56
C PHE A 596 5.06 -23.12 -11.62
N GLY A 597 4.49 -23.15 -12.84
CA GLY A 597 3.07 -23.27 -13.10
C GLY A 597 2.26 -21.98 -12.88
N SER A 598 2.89 -20.87 -12.47
CA SER A 598 2.16 -19.62 -12.26
C SER A 598 1.72 -19.00 -13.60
N ASN A 599 0.44 -18.62 -13.66
CA ASN A 599 -0.17 -17.90 -14.77
C ASN A 599 0.23 -16.42 -14.70
N ARG A 600 0.83 -15.91 -15.78
CA ARG A 600 1.32 -14.54 -15.90
C ARG A 600 1.03 -14.00 -17.29
N THR A 601 1.01 -12.68 -17.47
CA THR A 601 0.73 -12.09 -18.80
C THR A 601 1.77 -12.44 -19.86
N THR A 602 3.02 -12.74 -19.46
CA THR A 602 4.09 -13.20 -20.36
C THR A 602 4.35 -14.72 -20.30
N SER A 603 3.61 -15.44 -19.47
CA SER A 603 3.56 -16.91 -19.46
C SER A 603 2.13 -17.34 -19.10
N PRO A 604 1.16 -17.09 -20.00
CA PRO A 604 -0.24 -17.38 -19.74
C PRO A 604 -0.48 -18.88 -19.67
N TYR A 605 -1.48 -19.29 -18.91
CA TYR A 605 -2.01 -20.65 -18.99
C TYR A 605 -2.99 -20.77 -20.17
N GLY A 606 -2.79 -21.74 -21.05
CA GLY A 606 -3.57 -21.94 -22.27
C GLY A 606 -3.17 -23.21 -23.02
N MET A 607 -3.48 -23.29 -24.32
CA MET A 607 -3.16 -24.48 -25.12
C MET A 607 -1.66 -24.63 -25.41
N GLU A 608 -0.95 -23.52 -25.65
CA GLU A 608 0.48 -23.53 -26.00
C GLU A 608 1.40 -23.43 -24.78
N LEU A 609 1.00 -22.64 -23.79
CA LEU A 609 1.78 -22.39 -22.58
C LEU A 609 1.01 -22.88 -21.35
N GLN A 610 1.69 -23.57 -20.45
CA GLN A 610 1.11 -24.12 -19.22
C GLN A 610 1.50 -23.28 -17.99
N GLY A 611 1.59 -21.95 -18.16
CA GLY A 611 2.15 -21.06 -17.14
C GLY A 611 3.68 -20.97 -17.21
N LYS A 612 4.31 -20.52 -16.12
CA LYS A 612 5.77 -20.48 -15.98
C LYS A 612 6.36 -21.89 -15.96
N ASP A 613 7.33 -22.13 -16.83
CA ASP A 613 8.00 -23.41 -17.06
C ASP A 613 9.38 -23.54 -16.36
N ASP A 614 9.95 -22.42 -15.91
CA ASP A 614 11.20 -22.39 -15.16
C ASP A 614 10.99 -22.30 -13.63
N PHE A 615 12.03 -22.63 -12.86
CA PHE A 615 11.97 -22.64 -11.39
C PHE A 615 12.05 -21.23 -10.77
N HIS A 616 11.56 -21.12 -9.53
CA HIS A 616 11.75 -19.92 -8.70
C HIS A 616 13.25 -19.74 -8.42
N ARG A 617 13.82 -18.57 -8.68
CA ARG A 617 15.22 -18.28 -8.32
C ARG A 617 15.30 -17.84 -6.85
N GLU A 618 16.48 -17.96 -6.25
CA GLU A 618 16.73 -17.48 -4.89
C GLU A 618 17.87 -16.45 -4.88
N ILE A 619 17.52 -15.15 -4.81
CA ILE A 619 18.52 -14.08 -4.88
C ILE A 619 19.37 -13.97 -3.62
N VAL A 620 18.79 -14.28 -2.46
CA VAL A 620 19.51 -14.33 -1.19
C VAL A 620 20.60 -15.39 -1.20
N GLY A 621 20.43 -16.46 -1.99
CA GLY A 621 21.45 -17.48 -2.24
C GLY A 621 22.72 -16.90 -2.88
N GLN A 622 22.57 -15.97 -3.83
CA GLN A 622 23.70 -15.29 -4.49
C GLN A 622 24.45 -14.41 -3.47
N ALA A 623 23.72 -13.64 -2.67
CA ALA A 623 24.29 -12.76 -1.67
C ALA A 623 25.00 -13.51 -0.52
N MET A 624 24.50 -14.67 -0.11
CA MET A 624 25.12 -15.48 0.96
C MET A 624 26.53 -15.97 0.64
N VAL A 625 26.87 -16.11 -0.65
CA VAL A 625 28.23 -16.51 -1.06
C VAL A 625 29.24 -15.39 -0.83
N ILE A 626 28.78 -14.13 -0.79
CA ILE A 626 29.63 -12.97 -0.49
C ILE A 626 29.83 -12.89 1.04
N PRO A 627 31.07 -13.02 1.57
CA PRO A 627 31.30 -13.20 3.01
C PRO A 627 30.81 -12.04 3.91
N GLY A 628 31.01 -10.81 3.45
CA GLY A 628 30.71 -9.58 4.21
C GLY A 628 29.25 -9.13 4.17
N VAL A 629 28.37 -9.81 3.42
CA VAL A 629 26.98 -9.38 3.25
C VAL A 629 26.11 -9.92 4.38
N TYR A 630 25.39 -9.02 5.05
CA TYR A 630 24.28 -9.37 5.94
C TYR A 630 23.08 -9.78 5.07
N VAL A 631 22.56 -10.99 5.23
CA VAL A 631 21.44 -11.47 4.43
C VAL A 631 20.26 -11.79 5.31
N ALA A 632 19.05 -11.39 4.94
CA ALA A 632 17.85 -11.87 5.58
C ALA A 632 16.73 -12.12 4.58
N ARG A 633 15.95 -13.17 4.84
CA ARG A 633 14.69 -13.46 4.18
C ARG A 633 13.60 -13.42 5.24
N LEU A 634 12.66 -12.49 5.09
CA LEU A 634 11.67 -12.12 6.11
C LEU A 634 10.24 -12.33 5.60
N SER A 635 9.28 -12.35 6.53
CA SER A 635 7.85 -12.53 6.25
C SER A 635 7.02 -11.61 7.13
N LEU A 636 5.90 -11.13 6.59
CA LEU A 636 4.95 -10.29 7.31
C LEU A 636 4.19 -11.04 8.42
N SER A 637 4.28 -12.37 8.47
CA SER A 637 3.63 -13.20 9.49
C SER A 637 4.23 -13.03 10.90
N ASN A 638 5.47 -12.53 10.99
CA ASN A 638 6.16 -12.27 12.25
C ASN A 638 6.82 -10.88 12.25
N PRO A 639 6.03 -9.80 12.37
CA PRO A 639 6.53 -8.43 12.26
C PRO A 639 7.54 -8.08 13.37
N MET A 640 7.43 -8.67 14.56
CA MET A 640 8.39 -8.44 15.65
C MET A 640 9.78 -9.01 15.33
N HIS A 641 9.81 -10.24 14.79
CA HIS A 641 11.06 -10.81 14.29
C HIS A 641 11.63 -9.97 13.14
N ALA A 642 10.79 -9.57 12.18
CA ALA A 642 11.21 -8.72 11.07
C ALA A 642 11.80 -7.38 11.56
N MET A 643 11.16 -6.70 12.52
CA MET A 643 11.66 -5.48 13.13
C MET A 643 13.05 -5.66 13.76
N ARG A 644 13.25 -6.74 14.53
CA ARG A 644 14.56 -7.05 15.13
C ARG A 644 15.64 -7.15 14.05
N ILE A 645 15.38 -7.92 13.01
CA ILE A 645 16.36 -8.19 11.94
C ILE A 645 16.63 -6.95 11.09
N LEU A 646 15.59 -6.17 10.76
CA LEU A 646 15.74 -4.90 10.06
C LEU A 646 16.62 -3.92 10.85
N THR A 647 16.45 -3.88 12.17
CA THR A 647 17.26 -3.04 13.06
C THR A 647 18.73 -3.44 13.01
N GLU A 648 19.02 -4.75 13.08
CA GLU A 648 20.38 -5.26 12.94
C GLU A 648 20.97 -4.93 11.56
N ALA A 649 20.22 -5.17 10.49
CA ALA A 649 20.66 -4.92 9.11
C ALA A 649 20.95 -3.44 8.82
N ILE A 650 20.16 -2.52 9.39
CA ILE A 650 20.37 -1.07 9.26
C ILE A 650 21.51 -0.59 10.16
N ALA A 651 21.68 -1.19 11.34
CA ALA A 651 22.80 -0.90 12.23
C ALA A 651 24.14 -1.33 11.62
N TYR A 652 24.17 -2.44 10.90
CA TYR A 652 25.37 -2.92 10.22
C TYR A 652 25.94 -1.85 9.26
N LYS A 653 27.24 -1.59 9.35
CA LYS A 653 28.00 -0.65 8.51
C LYS A 653 28.71 -1.41 7.39
N GLY A 654 27.94 -2.04 6.53
CA GLY A 654 28.37 -2.85 5.39
C GLY A 654 27.16 -3.23 4.52
N PRO A 655 27.33 -4.06 3.48
CA PRO A 655 26.25 -4.39 2.57
C PRO A 655 25.23 -5.31 3.23
N SER A 656 23.96 -4.95 3.15
CA SER A 656 22.83 -5.73 3.69
C SER A 656 21.81 -6.03 2.59
N LEU A 657 21.44 -7.28 2.38
CA LEU A 657 20.36 -7.69 1.48
C LEU A 657 19.21 -8.30 2.26
N ILE A 658 18.06 -7.63 2.24
CA ILE A 658 16.85 -8.04 2.94
C ILE A 658 15.75 -8.31 1.93
N GLU A 659 15.28 -9.54 1.88
CA GLU A 659 14.19 -9.96 1.02
C GLU A 659 12.93 -10.23 1.85
N PHE A 660 11.80 -9.65 1.46
CA PHE A 660 10.51 -9.94 2.05
C PHE A 660 9.60 -10.66 1.06
N PHE A 661 8.87 -11.66 1.55
CA PHE A 661 7.65 -12.05 0.86
C PHE A 661 6.63 -10.92 0.97
N SER A 662 6.21 -10.40 -0.18
CA SER A 662 5.27 -9.30 -0.30
C SER A 662 3.98 -9.77 -0.95
N PRO A 663 2.93 -10.11 -0.18
CA PRO A 663 1.61 -10.40 -0.71
C PRO A 663 1.11 -9.28 -1.62
N CYS A 664 0.61 -9.67 -2.80
CA CYS A 664 -0.02 -8.75 -3.73
C CYS A 664 -1.46 -9.23 -3.98
N PRO A 665 -2.46 -8.69 -3.24
CA PRO A 665 -3.84 -9.16 -3.36
C PRO A 665 -4.35 -9.12 -4.80
N THR A 666 -4.03 -8.06 -5.54
CA THR A 666 -4.46 -7.89 -6.93
C THR A 666 -3.75 -8.86 -7.88
N GLY A 667 -2.42 -8.95 -7.81
CA GLY A 667 -1.64 -9.73 -8.78
C GLY A 667 -1.61 -11.23 -8.52
N GLN A 668 -1.80 -11.63 -7.27
CA GLN A 668 -1.90 -13.04 -6.88
C GLN A 668 -3.36 -13.54 -6.94
N GLY A 669 -4.30 -12.70 -7.39
CA GLY A 669 -5.71 -13.06 -7.61
C GLY A 669 -6.45 -13.40 -6.32
N MET A 670 -6.05 -12.81 -5.19
CA MET A 670 -6.66 -13.06 -3.90
C MET A 670 -7.94 -12.24 -3.74
N ALA A 671 -8.93 -12.79 -3.02
CA ALA A 671 -10.01 -11.96 -2.49
C ALA A 671 -9.40 -10.86 -1.60
N THR A 672 -9.90 -9.62 -1.71
CA THR A 672 -9.32 -8.48 -0.98
C THR A 672 -9.70 -8.41 0.49
N ASP A 673 -10.46 -9.38 0.97
CA ASP A 673 -10.97 -9.46 2.32
C ASP A 673 -9.95 -10.26 3.16
N ASP A 674 -9.13 -9.56 3.95
CA ASP A 674 -8.42 -10.07 5.14
C ASP A 674 -7.37 -11.20 4.98
N LEU A 675 -6.64 -11.28 3.87
CA LEU A 675 -5.70 -12.39 3.60
C LEU A 675 -4.18 -12.10 3.46
N PRO A 676 -3.64 -10.86 3.37
CA PRO A 676 -2.20 -10.66 3.14
C PRO A 676 -1.29 -11.28 4.21
N ILE A 677 -1.62 -11.11 5.49
CA ILE A 677 -0.78 -11.63 6.59
C ILE A 677 -0.95 -13.14 6.73
N THR A 678 -2.18 -13.63 6.56
CA THR A 678 -2.51 -15.05 6.54
C THR A 678 -1.77 -15.76 5.42
N LEU A 679 -1.75 -15.23 4.19
CA LEU A 679 -0.96 -15.80 3.11
C LEU A 679 0.53 -15.83 3.47
N SER A 680 1.07 -14.74 4.02
CA SER A 680 2.47 -14.71 4.47
C SER A 680 2.78 -15.78 5.50
N LYS A 681 1.81 -16.10 6.37
CA LYS A 681 1.91 -17.18 7.35
C LYS A 681 1.83 -18.56 6.69
N MET A 682 0.86 -18.76 5.79
CA MET A 682 0.69 -20.00 5.04
C MET A 682 1.91 -20.35 4.18
N MET A 683 2.55 -19.35 3.58
CA MET A 683 3.80 -19.52 2.82
C MET A 683 4.94 -20.02 3.71
N VAL A 684 5.05 -19.51 4.94
CA VAL A 684 6.08 -19.95 5.91
C VAL A 684 5.76 -21.33 6.47
N ASP A 685 4.51 -21.56 6.88
CA ASP A 685 4.06 -22.83 7.45
C ASP A 685 4.16 -23.98 6.42
N SER A 686 3.94 -23.70 5.13
CA SER A 686 4.04 -24.69 4.05
C SER A 686 5.46 -24.98 3.57
N ARG A 687 6.47 -24.25 4.08
CA ARG A 687 7.86 -24.21 3.58
C ARG A 687 8.04 -23.61 2.18
N ALA A 688 6.99 -23.04 1.59
CA ALA A 688 7.11 -22.30 0.33
C ALA A 688 7.94 -21.02 0.46
N TRP A 689 8.03 -20.46 1.66
CA TRP A 689 8.90 -19.35 2.00
C TRP A 689 9.67 -19.63 3.28
N THR A 690 11.00 -19.69 3.20
CA THR A 690 11.86 -19.91 4.37
C THR A 690 12.31 -18.57 4.95
N VAL A 691 12.01 -18.31 6.22
CA VAL A 691 12.51 -17.13 6.93
C VAL A 691 13.91 -17.43 7.48
N PHE A 692 14.91 -16.62 7.20
CA PHE A 692 16.22 -16.84 7.79
C PHE A 692 17.03 -15.55 7.86
N THR A 693 18.08 -15.56 8.68
CA THR A 693 19.06 -14.49 8.71
C THR A 693 20.48 -15.03 8.71
N ARG A 694 21.39 -14.30 8.09
CA ARG A 694 22.82 -14.56 8.06
C ARG A 694 23.54 -13.28 8.44
N LYS A 695 24.09 -13.24 9.64
CA LYS A 695 25.07 -12.22 9.99
C LYS A 695 26.38 -12.48 9.21
N PRO A 696 27.17 -11.45 8.85
CA PRO A 696 28.43 -11.65 8.14
C PRO A 696 29.33 -12.66 8.87
N TYR A 697 29.95 -13.56 8.11
CA TYR A 697 30.80 -14.65 8.63
C TYR A 697 30.12 -15.63 9.62
N ALA A 698 28.79 -15.60 9.75
CA ALA A 698 28.04 -16.52 10.61
C ALA A 698 27.28 -17.58 9.80
N ARG A 699 26.87 -18.66 10.50
CA ARG A 699 25.85 -19.59 10.00
C ARG A 699 24.50 -18.88 9.89
N ILE A 700 23.60 -19.44 9.09
CA ILE A 700 22.22 -18.96 9.05
C ILE A 700 21.45 -19.34 10.31
N ASP A 701 20.57 -18.43 10.72
CA ASP A 701 19.62 -18.57 11.82
C ASP A 701 18.21 -18.77 11.25
N LEU A 702 17.59 -19.90 11.59
CA LEU A 702 16.25 -20.31 11.17
C LEU A 702 15.16 -20.08 12.24
N THR A 703 15.47 -19.41 13.35
CA THR A 703 14.54 -19.18 14.48
C THR A 703 13.29 -18.36 14.11
N GLY A 704 13.29 -17.70 12.96
CA GLY A 704 12.11 -17.03 12.41
C GLY A 704 10.99 -17.97 11.94
N ASN A 705 11.29 -19.27 11.75
CA ASN A 705 10.33 -20.27 11.28
C ASN A 705 9.66 -21.03 12.44
N PRO A 706 8.43 -21.52 12.22
CA PRO A 706 7.85 -22.55 13.08
C PRO A 706 8.65 -23.86 12.98
N ASP A 707 8.93 -24.46 14.15
CA ASP A 707 9.56 -25.78 14.32
C ASP A 707 10.77 -25.97 13.37
N PRO A 708 11.87 -25.21 13.53
CA PRO A 708 12.97 -25.18 12.56
C PRO A 708 13.77 -26.48 12.46
N GLU A 709 13.67 -27.35 13.47
CA GLU A 709 14.30 -28.67 13.50
C GLU A 709 13.49 -29.71 12.71
N GLU A 710 12.21 -29.44 12.45
CA GLU A 710 11.30 -30.35 11.76
C GLU A 710 11.20 -30.02 10.27
N ILE A 711 10.99 -31.03 9.42
CA ILE A 711 10.73 -30.84 7.99
C ILE A 711 9.50 -29.96 7.79
N TYR A 712 8.41 -30.30 8.49
CA TYR A 712 7.18 -29.54 8.50
C TYR A 712 6.77 -29.16 9.93
N PRO A 713 6.11 -28.01 10.11
CA PRO A 713 5.58 -27.62 11.40
C PRO A 713 4.61 -28.65 11.97
N LYS A 714 4.69 -28.90 13.27
CA LYS A 714 3.79 -29.82 13.96
C LYS A 714 2.39 -29.22 14.07
N ALA A 715 1.37 -30.08 14.06
CA ALA A 715 0.00 -29.65 14.34
C ALA A 715 -0.06 -28.99 15.72
N ARG A 716 -0.81 -27.88 15.83
CA ARG A 716 -0.89 -27.09 17.06
C ARG A 716 -2.27 -27.23 17.68
N LYS A 717 -2.34 -27.37 19.00
CA LYS A 717 -3.62 -27.30 19.73
C LYS A 717 -3.89 -25.88 20.19
N VAL A 718 -4.96 -25.27 19.68
CA VAL A 718 -5.43 -23.95 20.11
C VAL A 718 -6.83 -24.08 20.67
N LYS A 719 -7.01 -23.79 21.97
CA LYS A 719 -8.29 -23.93 22.69
C LYS A 719 -8.95 -25.31 22.50
N GLY A 720 -8.14 -26.37 22.54
CA GLY A 720 -8.61 -27.76 22.39
C GLY A 720 -8.89 -28.21 20.95
N LYS A 721 -8.84 -27.32 19.94
CA LYS A 721 -8.93 -27.69 18.53
C LYS A 721 -7.53 -27.91 17.96
N GLU A 722 -7.36 -29.03 17.26
CA GLU A 722 -6.14 -29.30 16.49
C GLU A 722 -6.19 -28.51 15.18
N ILE A 723 -5.15 -27.70 14.96
CA ILE A 723 -4.94 -26.95 13.74
C ILE A 723 -3.79 -27.64 13.00
N LYS A 724 -4.10 -28.25 11.85
CA LYS A 724 -3.12 -28.87 10.96
C LYS A 724 -2.21 -27.79 10.36
N SER A 725 -0.97 -28.18 10.07
CA SER A 725 -0.03 -27.31 9.36
C SER A 725 -0.47 -27.12 7.91
N THR A 726 -0.34 -25.89 7.40
CA THR A 726 -0.72 -25.54 6.03
C THR A 726 0.20 -26.20 5.01
N THR A 727 -0.37 -26.81 3.97
CA THR A 727 0.35 -27.39 2.83
C THR A 727 0.55 -26.39 1.71
N PHE A 728 1.43 -26.68 0.75
CA PHE A 728 1.55 -25.81 -0.43
C PHE A 728 0.30 -25.90 -1.33
N ARG A 729 -0.41 -27.04 -1.33
CA ARG A 729 -1.72 -27.16 -2.00
C ARG A 729 -2.75 -26.17 -1.45
N ASP A 730 -2.78 -25.95 -0.14
CA ASP A 730 -3.67 -24.96 0.49
C ASP A 730 -3.34 -23.54 0.02
N VAL A 731 -2.05 -23.22 -0.13
CA VAL A 731 -1.59 -21.95 -0.70
C VAL A 731 -2.05 -21.82 -2.16
N VAL A 732 -1.79 -22.82 -2.99
CA VAL A 732 -2.18 -22.82 -4.42
C VAL A 732 -3.68 -22.63 -4.58
N SER A 733 -4.48 -23.27 -3.72
CA SER A 733 -5.95 -23.16 -3.73
C SER A 733 -6.46 -21.77 -3.35
N LEU A 734 -5.69 -21.02 -2.54
CA LEU A 734 -6.01 -19.64 -2.16
C LEU A 734 -5.64 -18.63 -3.26
N LEU A 735 -4.60 -18.94 -4.03
CA LEU A 735 -4.05 -18.01 -5.01
C LEU A 735 -4.73 -18.16 -6.38
N GLY A 736 -5.25 -17.07 -6.92
CA GLY A 736 -5.82 -17.01 -8.27
C GLY A 736 -4.79 -17.06 -9.41
N GLN A 737 -3.53 -17.37 -9.08
CA GLN A 737 -2.41 -17.36 -10.02
C GLN A 737 -2.04 -18.72 -10.59
N PHE A 738 -2.69 -19.79 -10.14
CA PHE A 738 -2.52 -21.14 -10.68
C PHE A 738 -3.82 -21.53 -11.39
N THR A 739 -3.70 -22.11 -12.57
CA THR A 739 -4.85 -22.47 -13.40
C THR A 739 -4.57 -23.85 -13.98
N GLY A 740 -5.58 -24.71 -14.04
CA GLY A 740 -5.47 -26.06 -14.55
C GLY A 740 -6.55 -26.98 -14.01
N ASP A 741 -6.64 -28.18 -14.59
CA ASP A 741 -7.41 -29.25 -13.98
C ASP A 741 -6.70 -29.81 -12.74
N GLU A 742 -7.36 -30.70 -12.00
CA GLU A 742 -6.81 -31.23 -10.75
C GLU A 742 -5.45 -31.91 -10.94
N LYS A 743 -5.26 -32.65 -12.04
CA LYS A 743 -4.00 -33.31 -12.36
C LYS A 743 -2.87 -32.32 -12.61
N THR A 744 -3.16 -31.24 -13.33
CA THR A 744 -2.20 -30.17 -13.61
C THR A 744 -1.82 -29.45 -12.32
N ILE A 745 -2.80 -29.16 -11.46
CA ILE A 745 -2.53 -28.55 -10.15
C ILE A 745 -1.69 -29.48 -9.27
N ASP A 746 -1.95 -30.78 -9.26
CA ASP A 746 -1.13 -31.77 -8.53
C ASP A 746 0.32 -31.75 -8.97
N GLU A 747 0.57 -31.68 -10.29
CA GLU A 747 1.91 -31.59 -10.85
C GLU A 747 2.61 -30.30 -10.42
N ILE A 748 1.94 -29.16 -10.55
CA ILE A 748 2.45 -27.85 -10.13
C ILE A 748 2.84 -27.87 -8.65
N VAL A 749 1.97 -28.42 -7.79
CA VAL A 749 2.23 -28.54 -6.34
C VAL A 749 3.47 -29.40 -6.11
N LYS A 750 3.54 -30.60 -6.70
CA LYS A 750 4.68 -31.52 -6.53
C LYS A 750 6.02 -30.92 -7.01
N VAL A 751 6.03 -30.21 -8.13
CA VAL A 751 7.25 -29.57 -8.66
C VAL A 751 7.75 -28.49 -7.70
N ASN A 752 6.85 -27.63 -7.22
CA ASN A 752 7.22 -26.57 -6.28
C ASN A 752 7.61 -27.14 -4.90
N GLU A 753 6.92 -28.15 -4.38
CA GLU A 753 7.25 -28.76 -3.09
C GLU A 753 8.63 -29.41 -3.07
N ARG A 754 9.04 -30.08 -4.15
CA ARG A 754 10.43 -30.55 -4.33
C ARG A 754 11.44 -29.44 -4.15
N GLN A 755 11.24 -28.33 -4.87
CA GLN A 755 12.15 -27.20 -4.79
C GLN A 755 12.16 -26.59 -3.38
N ASN A 756 10.98 -26.37 -2.80
CA ASN A 756 10.83 -25.78 -1.47
C ASN A 756 11.50 -26.63 -0.38
N LEU A 757 11.31 -27.96 -0.42
CA LEU A 757 11.93 -28.88 0.54
C LEU A 757 13.44 -28.98 0.36
N TYR A 758 13.92 -29.01 -0.88
CA TYR A 758 15.36 -29.00 -1.13
C TYR A 758 16.01 -27.76 -0.52
N LEU A 759 15.42 -26.58 -0.74
CA LEU A 759 15.90 -25.32 -0.16
C LEU A 759 15.78 -25.29 1.37
N TRP A 760 14.70 -25.84 1.93
CA TRP A 760 14.53 -25.98 3.37
C TRP A 760 15.64 -26.82 4.00
N CYS A 761 15.90 -28.01 3.46
CA CYS A 761 16.95 -28.90 3.93
C CYS A 761 18.35 -28.30 3.74
N LEU A 762 18.59 -27.61 2.62
CA LEU A 762 19.82 -26.85 2.39
C LEU A 762 20.03 -25.80 3.48
N ASN A 763 18.97 -25.11 3.88
CA ASN A 763 19.05 -24.12 4.93
C ASN A 763 19.21 -24.77 6.32
N GLN A 764 18.59 -25.92 6.60
CA GLN A 764 18.87 -26.66 7.84
C GLN A 764 20.33 -27.12 7.93
N TYR A 765 20.91 -27.57 6.82
CA TYR A 765 22.32 -27.94 6.72
C TYR A 765 23.23 -26.73 6.99
N ARG A 766 23.00 -25.61 6.31
CA ARG A 766 23.75 -24.37 6.51
C ARG A 766 23.59 -23.77 7.92
N ALA A 767 22.49 -24.04 8.60
CA ALA A 767 22.27 -23.69 10.00
C ALA A 767 23.00 -24.64 10.97
N GLY A 768 23.42 -25.82 10.50
CA GLY A 768 23.99 -26.89 11.33
C GLY A 768 22.94 -27.68 12.12
N ILE A 769 21.66 -27.55 11.78
CA ILE A 769 20.56 -28.37 12.32
C ILE A 769 20.65 -29.79 11.74
N ARG A 770 20.97 -29.88 10.45
CA ARG A 770 21.13 -31.14 9.71
C ARG A 770 22.60 -31.37 9.35
N GLN A 771 23.07 -32.61 9.40
CA GLN A 771 24.46 -32.96 9.10
C GLN A 771 24.72 -33.25 7.62
N ASP A 772 23.73 -33.77 6.88
CA ASP A 772 23.87 -34.19 5.48
C ASP A 772 22.75 -33.62 4.61
N MET A 773 23.01 -33.40 3.33
CA MET A 773 21.97 -33.02 2.37
C MET A 773 21.13 -34.25 1.97
N PRO A 774 19.78 -34.11 1.85
CA PRO A 774 18.95 -35.19 1.35
C PRO A 774 19.23 -35.46 -0.13
N ASP A 775 19.15 -36.73 -0.53
CA ASP A 775 19.10 -37.10 -1.94
C ASP A 775 17.69 -36.91 -2.53
N ALA A 776 17.55 -37.12 -3.85
CA ALA A 776 16.27 -36.95 -4.53
C ALA A 776 15.19 -37.90 -4.00
N ASP A 777 15.56 -39.14 -3.66
CA ASP A 777 14.63 -40.17 -3.19
C ASP A 777 14.12 -39.86 -1.78
N GLU A 778 14.94 -39.27 -0.91
CA GLU A 778 14.52 -38.76 0.39
C GLU A 778 13.49 -37.63 0.23
N ILE A 779 13.75 -36.66 -0.66
CA ILE A 779 12.81 -35.56 -0.92
C ILE A 779 11.46 -36.11 -1.43
N GLU A 780 11.46 -37.02 -2.39
CA GLU A 780 10.21 -37.61 -2.92
C GLU A 780 9.44 -38.39 -1.85
N ARG A 781 10.16 -39.07 -0.94
CA ARG A 781 9.55 -39.79 0.18
C ARG A 781 8.91 -38.83 1.19
N LEU A 782 9.57 -37.71 1.50
CA LEU A 782 9.06 -36.67 2.40
C LEU A 782 7.82 -35.98 1.82
N ILE A 783 7.76 -35.79 0.50
CA ILE A 783 6.56 -35.27 -0.18
C ILE A 783 5.43 -36.29 -0.12
N SER A 784 5.72 -37.56 -0.43
CA SER A 784 4.70 -38.62 -0.44
C SER A 784 4.12 -38.94 0.94
N GLN A 785 4.86 -38.68 2.03
CA GLN A 785 4.40 -38.87 3.41
C GLN A 785 3.45 -37.77 3.90
N ARG A 786 3.50 -36.59 3.29
CA ARG A 786 2.67 -35.44 3.65
C ARG A 786 1.33 -35.50 2.94
#